data_AF-A0A3P0X9C3-F1
#
_entry.id   AF-A0A3P0X9C3-F1
#
_cell.length_a   1.000
_cell.length_b   1.000
_cell.length_c   1.000
_cell.angle_alpha   90.00
_cell.angle_beta   90.00
_cell.angle_gamma   90.00
#
_symmetry.space_group_name_H-M   'P 1'
#
loop_
_entity.id
_entity.type
_entity.pdbx_description
1 polymer ?
#
loop_
_entity_poly.entity_id
_entity_poly.type
_entity_poly.pdbx_seq_one_letter_code
_entity_poly.pdbx_strand_id
1 'polypeptide(L)'
;MLCSGTSAYSVEQECKADMASQTQHIRTMHESIRQRPETQRKAHAIALLLVLVFLGELVFTVHRQSLTWDEGDHIYAGYESWRAGDFGINPEHPPLLKELATLPLLAMHLTAPQRTSPVFSKNEAYFNGRSLIYNNGGLEAANRIIFRARMMAAIFSIALATVVYLAALELFGSTAALFSLALVVFEPNLIAHGAYVTTDMAVTFGIFSTVYALYRFRVRPSLARLVTVGAAAGIALALKHSAVLLLPITLGLLVVDLIRPRATEQRMQVLRIYAAAVAAAVVIGLPILWATYRFRFSAHPDGGMQPGLGAYMSTLHGLEPSVYALLARWHILPESYLYGMVDIRVQSVAGQSFPTFLFGQVHAHGVPYYFPAAFVIKSTLGFMLLLLVAAYAVVCRRLAGWQRLSFLAVPPLVYLLIAINTGLNIGARHILPMYPFLAVLIGGAAVSLWRVRRAWIFVTLLLLGWHVVSATRSAPNYLAYSNELFGGPANTHKYLTDSNTDWGQQLISVRKYLDQHDIHDCWFGYFVQPSIDYHAYGIPCRPLPTANSMWTDQQVDVPASISGTVLVSAATLTGYEFGSSILSPFQPFMNVRPVDTIDDGVFVYRGTFNTSLSSAFGYFTRATRALAANQPEAALHAAEQAVAINPDLMQGQVILGDTLAALHRDRESAVAYNKALVIAQRMEPSAKADWISTLHTKLSALHL
;
A
#
# COMPACT_ATOMS: atom_id res chain seq x y z
N MET A 1 -39.42 61.35 3.52
CA MET A 1 -40.29 60.99 4.66
C MET A 1 -41.14 59.80 4.25
N LEU A 2 -40.99 58.69 4.98
CA LEU A 2 -41.91 57.55 5.19
C LEU A 2 -42.13 56.48 4.08
N CYS A 3 -41.33 55.41 4.22
CA CYS A 3 -41.63 53.97 4.25
C CYS A 3 -42.77 53.31 3.44
N SER A 4 -42.42 52.29 2.65
CA SER A 4 -42.98 50.92 2.62
C SER A 4 -42.18 50.13 1.55
N GLY A 5 -41.86 48.84 1.58
CA GLY A 5 -42.34 47.69 2.32
C GLY A 5 -42.07 46.44 1.45
N THR A 6 -40.87 45.87 1.50
CA THR A 6 -40.52 44.57 0.90
C THR A 6 -39.53 43.86 1.84
N SER A 7 -39.95 43.63 3.08
CA SER A 7 -40.74 42.49 3.54
C SER A 7 -39.90 41.22 3.67
N ALA A 8 -39.61 40.88 4.93
CA ALA A 8 -39.14 39.58 5.40
C ALA A 8 -39.94 38.39 4.82
N TYR A 9 -41.12 38.63 4.22
CA TYR A 9 -41.85 37.63 3.43
C TYR A 9 -41.03 37.00 2.31
N SER A 10 -40.16 37.72 1.59
CA SER A 10 -39.47 37.12 0.42
C SER A 10 -38.42 36.10 0.85
N VAL A 11 -37.70 36.39 1.94
CA VAL A 11 -36.73 35.48 2.56
C VAL A 11 -37.44 34.32 3.27
N GLU A 12 -38.58 34.59 3.89
CA GLU A 12 -39.41 33.55 4.51
C GLU A 12 -40.08 32.65 3.45
N GLN A 13 -40.42 33.19 2.28
CA GLN A 13 -40.93 32.43 1.12
C GLN A 13 -39.83 31.61 0.44
N GLU A 14 -38.60 32.12 0.30
CA GLU A 14 -37.46 31.33 -0.17
C GLU A 14 -37.09 30.21 0.82
N CYS A 15 -37.12 30.48 2.13
CA CYS A 15 -36.86 29.47 3.15
C CYS A 15 -38.00 28.43 3.26
N LYS A 16 -39.26 28.85 3.11
CA LYS A 16 -40.42 27.94 2.97
C LYS A 16 -40.38 27.16 1.66
N ALA A 17 -39.89 27.74 0.56
CA ALA A 17 -39.69 27.04 -0.71
C ALA A 17 -38.55 26.03 -0.63
N ASP A 18 -37.48 26.29 0.15
CA ASP A 18 -36.37 25.38 0.36
C ASP A 18 -36.72 24.26 1.38
N MET A 19 -37.54 24.56 2.39
CA MET A 19 -38.13 23.56 3.29
C MET A 19 -39.23 22.74 2.62
N ALA A 20 -40.07 23.35 1.77
CA ALA A 20 -41.05 22.63 0.95
C ALA A 20 -40.33 21.80 -0.12
N SER A 21 -39.26 22.30 -0.73
CA SER A 21 -38.34 21.56 -1.58
C SER A 21 -37.77 20.36 -0.83
N GLN A 22 -37.21 20.52 0.37
CA GLN A 22 -36.68 19.41 1.17
C GLN A 22 -37.76 18.41 1.61
N THR A 23 -38.95 18.86 1.99
CA THR A 23 -40.06 18.00 2.44
C THR A 23 -40.72 17.27 1.25
N GLN A 24 -40.81 17.92 0.10
CA GLN A 24 -41.24 17.35 -1.17
C GLN A 24 -40.16 16.46 -1.79
N HIS A 25 -38.88 16.71 -1.52
CA HIS A 25 -37.75 15.82 -1.83
C HIS A 25 -37.76 14.57 -0.94
N ILE A 26 -38.20 14.69 0.32
CA ILE A 26 -38.39 13.57 1.25
C ILE A 26 -39.64 12.74 0.90
N ARG A 27 -40.73 13.37 0.43
CA ARG A 27 -41.90 12.67 -0.13
C ARG A 27 -41.59 12.00 -1.47
N THR A 28 -40.87 12.65 -2.39
CA THR A 28 -40.36 12.01 -3.61
C THR A 28 -39.22 11.01 -3.35
N MET A 29 -38.51 11.08 -2.22
CA MET A 29 -37.65 9.98 -1.73
C MET A 29 -38.49 8.75 -1.37
N HIS A 30 -39.62 8.92 -0.67
CA HIS A 30 -40.51 7.80 -0.37
C HIS A 30 -41.23 7.25 -1.60
N GLU A 31 -41.52 8.07 -2.60
CA GLU A 31 -42.16 7.62 -3.85
C GLU A 31 -41.17 7.05 -4.88
N SER A 32 -39.93 7.55 -4.97
CA SER A 32 -38.91 7.00 -5.89
C SER A 32 -38.13 5.80 -5.35
N ILE A 33 -38.21 5.52 -4.04
CA ILE A 33 -37.60 4.33 -3.40
C ILE A 33 -38.57 3.14 -3.36
N ARG A 34 -39.87 3.32 -3.65
CA ARG A 34 -40.79 2.19 -3.91
C ARG A 34 -40.54 1.59 -5.30
N GLN A 35 -39.33 1.06 -5.52
CA GLN A 35 -39.19 -0.02 -6.48
C GLN A 35 -40.08 -1.17 -6.04
N ARG A 36 -40.72 -1.86 -6.99
CA ARG A 36 -41.53 -3.03 -6.67
C ARG A 36 -40.65 -4.03 -5.87
N PRO A 37 -41.18 -4.68 -4.82
CA PRO A 37 -40.40 -5.62 -4.01
C PRO A 37 -39.64 -6.67 -4.85
N GLU A 38 -40.23 -7.10 -5.97
CA GLU A 38 -39.60 -8.01 -6.93
C GLU A 38 -38.34 -7.46 -7.60
N THR A 39 -38.34 -6.19 -8.00
CA THR A 39 -37.15 -5.54 -8.61
C THR A 39 -36.00 -5.42 -7.63
N GLN A 40 -36.28 -5.18 -6.34
CA GLN A 40 -35.24 -5.18 -5.31
C GLN A 40 -34.70 -6.58 -5.03
N ARG A 41 -35.58 -7.59 -4.94
CA ARG A 41 -35.14 -9.00 -4.79
C ARG A 41 -34.20 -9.42 -5.92
N LYS A 42 -34.52 -9.09 -7.17
CA LYS A 42 -33.64 -9.36 -8.32
C LYS A 42 -32.30 -8.65 -8.19
N ALA A 43 -32.29 -7.38 -7.78
CA ALA A 43 -31.04 -6.64 -7.57
C ALA A 43 -30.17 -7.27 -6.48
N HIS A 44 -30.76 -7.68 -5.35
CA HIS A 44 -30.02 -8.37 -4.29
C HIS A 44 -29.45 -9.72 -4.75
N ALA A 45 -30.18 -10.48 -5.59
CA ALA A 45 -29.68 -11.73 -6.15
C ALA A 45 -28.49 -11.49 -7.11
N ILE A 46 -28.55 -10.47 -7.96
CA ILE A 46 -27.43 -10.10 -8.85
C ILE A 46 -26.25 -9.61 -8.04
N ALA A 47 -26.48 -8.81 -6.99
CA ALA A 47 -25.43 -8.34 -6.11
C ALA A 47 -24.73 -9.50 -5.39
N LEU A 48 -25.50 -10.47 -4.89
CA LEU A 48 -24.94 -11.69 -4.30
C LEU A 48 -24.10 -12.47 -5.32
N LEU A 49 -24.58 -12.62 -6.56
CA LEU A 49 -23.81 -13.27 -7.63
C LEU A 49 -22.49 -12.54 -7.90
N LEU A 50 -22.50 -11.22 -8.00
CA LEU A 50 -21.29 -10.41 -8.20
C LEU A 50 -20.29 -10.56 -7.04
N VAL A 51 -20.79 -10.60 -5.80
CA VAL A 51 -19.93 -10.85 -4.63
C VAL A 51 -19.34 -12.27 -4.65
N LEU A 52 -20.12 -13.26 -5.10
CA LEU A 52 -19.61 -14.63 -5.29
C LEU A 52 -18.59 -14.74 -6.42
N VAL A 53 -18.75 -13.96 -7.50
CA VAL A 53 -17.73 -13.83 -8.55
C VAL A 53 -16.43 -13.28 -7.95
N PHE A 54 -16.52 -12.19 -7.18
CA PHE A 54 -15.35 -11.61 -6.53
C PHE A 54 -14.66 -12.60 -5.60
N LEU A 55 -15.42 -13.32 -4.77
CA LEU A 55 -14.89 -14.39 -3.93
C LEU A 55 -14.19 -15.48 -4.77
N GLY A 56 -14.78 -15.87 -5.90
CA GLY A 56 -14.19 -16.82 -6.84
C GLY A 56 -12.85 -16.34 -7.41
N GLU A 57 -12.75 -15.06 -7.79
CA GLU A 57 -11.50 -14.44 -8.26
C GLU A 57 -10.42 -14.42 -7.16
N LEU A 58 -10.81 -14.10 -5.92
CA LEU A 58 -9.90 -14.13 -4.77
C LEU A 58 -9.40 -15.55 -4.48
N VAL A 59 -10.29 -16.54 -4.42
CA VAL A 59 -9.92 -17.95 -4.21
C VAL A 59 -8.99 -18.44 -5.30
N PHE A 60 -9.31 -18.14 -6.57
CA PHE A 60 -8.47 -18.49 -7.71
C PHE A 60 -7.07 -17.89 -7.60
N THR A 61 -6.99 -16.61 -7.27
CA THR A 61 -5.73 -15.86 -7.11
C THR A 61 -4.88 -16.44 -5.98
N VAL A 62 -5.48 -16.76 -4.84
CA VAL A 62 -4.76 -17.35 -3.68
C VAL A 62 -4.11 -18.69 -4.02
N HIS A 63 -4.76 -19.52 -4.83
CA HIS A 63 -4.17 -20.80 -5.26
C HIS A 63 -3.08 -20.66 -6.32
N ARG A 64 -3.05 -19.55 -7.06
CA ARG A 64 -2.11 -19.31 -8.15
C ARG A 64 -0.81 -18.64 -7.70
N GLN A 65 -0.81 -18.00 -6.53
CA GLN A 65 0.25 -17.08 -6.10
C GLN A 65 0.97 -17.54 -4.83
N SER A 66 2.30 -17.37 -4.81
CA SER A 66 3.11 -17.48 -3.58
C SER A 66 2.92 -16.27 -2.66
N LEU A 67 3.54 -16.30 -1.46
CA LEU A 67 3.57 -15.15 -0.54
C LEU A 67 4.11 -13.88 -1.20
N THR A 68 3.59 -12.73 -0.79
CA THR A 68 4.20 -11.42 -1.02
C THR A 68 5.02 -10.95 0.18
N TRP A 69 5.87 -9.93 -0.04
CA TRP A 69 6.87 -9.41 0.92
C TRP A 69 6.34 -9.24 2.35
N ASP A 70 5.24 -8.49 2.54
CA ASP A 70 4.66 -8.16 3.86
C ASP A 70 3.82 -9.30 4.51
N GLU A 71 3.54 -10.40 3.82
CA GLU A 71 2.55 -11.37 4.35
C GLU A 71 3.13 -12.23 5.47
N GLY A 72 4.41 -12.61 5.37
CA GLY A 72 5.03 -13.54 6.30
C GLY A 72 5.11 -13.00 7.72
N ASP A 73 5.59 -11.77 7.88
CA ASP A 73 5.73 -11.10 9.16
C ASP A 73 4.37 -10.67 9.73
N HIS A 74 3.40 -10.26 8.89
CA HIS A 74 2.03 -10.01 9.34
C HIS A 74 1.34 -11.26 9.90
N ILE A 75 1.50 -12.42 9.23
CA ILE A 75 0.96 -13.70 9.71
C ILE A 75 1.62 -14.07 11.04
N TYR A 76 2.94 -13.92 11.17
CA TYR A 76 3.64 -14.24 12.41
C TYR A 76 3.26 -13.30 13.55
N ALA A 77 3.25 -11.99 13.32
CA ALA A 77 2.84 -11.00 14.32
C ALA A 77 1.40 -11.22 14.79
N GLY A 78 0.46 -11.51 13.88
CA GLY A 78 -0.93 -11.81 14.24
C GLY A 78 -1.07 -13.09 15.08
N TYR A 79 -0.34 -14.15 14.72
CA TYR A 79 -0.36 -15.41 15.46
C TYR A 79 0.22 -15.24 16.87
N GLU A 80 1.32 -14.51 17.02
CA GLU A 80 1.94 -14.24 18.32
C GLU A 80 1.15 -13.20 19.15
N SER A 81 0.40 -12.29 18.53
CA SER A 81 -0.59 -11.46 19.23
C SER A 81 -1.64 -12.33 19.93
N TRP A 82 -2.07 -13.43 19.32
CA TRP A 82 -2.96 -14.39 20.00
C TRP A 82 -2.26 -15.20 21.08
N ARG A 83 -1.15 -15.86 20.72
CA ARG A 83 -0.48 -16.89 21.53
C ARG A 83 0.30 -16.31 22.71
N ALA A 84 1.12 -15.30 22.45
CA ALA A 84 2.01 -14.68 23.44
C ALA A 84 1.49 -13.31 23.91
N GLY A 85 0.48 -12.75 23.24
CA GLY A 85 0.11 -11.37 23.44
C GLY A 85 1.26 -10.45 23.05
N ASP A 86 2.02 -10.76 21.99
CA ASP A 86 3.10 -9.88 21.52
C ASP A 86 2.59 -8.95 20.42
N PHE A 87 2.60 -7.64 20.70
CA PHE A 87 2.19 -6.58 19.77
C PHE A 87 3.40 -5.78 19.22
N GLY A 88 4.62 -6.09 19.64
CA GLY A 88 5.83 -5.37 19.25
C GLY A 88 6.60 -5.96 18.07
N ILE A 89 6.21 -7.16 17.58
CA ILE A 89 6.87 -7.85 16.44
C ILE A 89 6.78 -7.02 15.15
N ASN A 90 5.58 -6.58 14.80
CA ASN A 90 5.33 -5.69 13.66
C ASN A 90 4.44 -4.55 14.19
N PRO A 91 5.03 -3.46 14.74
CA PRO A 91 4.28 -2.32 15.24
C PRO A 91 3.82 -1.40 14.10
N GLU A 92 4.46 -1.48 12.92
CA GLU A 92 4.19 -0.66 11.73
C GLU A 92 2.70 -0.61 11.37
N HIS A 93 1.95 -1.68 11.67
CA HIS A 93 0.52 -1.69 11.53
C HIS A 93 -0.20 -2.17 12.81
N PRO A 94 -1.37 -1.58 13.14
CA PRO A 94 -2.27 -2.07 14.18
C PRO A 94 -2.65 -3.57 14.02
N PRO A 95 -2.99 -4.26 15.13
CA PRO A 95 -3.07 -5.72 15.16
C PRO A 95 -4.33 -6.31 14.52
N LEU A 96 -5.44 -5.58 14.42
CA LEU A 96 -6.76 -6.18 14.18
C LEU A 96 -6.83 -7.04 12.92
N LEU A 97 -6.29 -6.58 11.79
CA LEU A 97 -6.25 -7.39 10.58
C LEU A 97 -5.42 -8.66 10.81
N LYS A 98 -4.22 -8.51 11.38
CA LYS A 98 -3.26 -9.60 11.56
C LYS A 98 -3.82 -10.67 12.48
N GLU A 99 -4.42 -10.24 13.59
CA GLU A 99 -5.14 -11.10 14.53
C GLU A 99 -6.30 -11.82 13.83
N LEU A 100 -7.18 -11.11 13.13
CA LEU A 100 -8.29 -11.75 12.44
C LEU A 100 -7.80 -12.74 11.39
N ALA A 101 -6.87 -12.34 10.51
CA ALA A 101 -6.31 -13.20 9.47
C ALA A 101 -5.72 -14.50 10.04
N THR A 102 -5.13 -14.47 11.23
CA THR A 102 -4.47 -15.62 11.84
C THR A 102 -5.36 -16.44 12.76
N LEU A 103 -6.59 -16.00 13.04
CA LEU A 103 -7.56 -16.72 13.88
C LEU A 103 -7.76 -18.19 13.44
N PRO A 104 -7.89 -18.55 12.14
CA PRO A 104 -8.03 -19.94 11.73
C PRO A 104 -6.78 -20.80 11.94
N LEU A 105 -5.63 -20.18 12.15
CA LEU A 105 -4.35 -20.88 12.37
C LEU A 105 -4.22 -21.39 13.80
N LEU A 106 -4.97 -20.84 14.76
CA LEU A 106 -4.94 -21.29 16.17
C LEU A 106 -5.35 -22.76 16.31
N ALA A 107 -6.21 -23.26 15.41
CA ALA A 107 -6.62 -24.66 15.37
C ALA A 107 -5.59 -25.58 14.68
N MET A 108 -4.47 -25.05 14.17
CA MET A 108 -3.42 -25.84 13.50
C MET A 108 -2.26 -26.23 14.41
N HIS A 109 -2.23 -25.74 15.67
CA HIS A 109 -1.17 -26.02 16.64
C HIS A 109 0.25 -25.78 16.09
N LEU A 110 0.45 -24.65 15.40
CA LEU A 110 1.72 -24.31 14.77
C LEU A 110 2.80 -24.04 15.82
N THR A 111 4.01 -24.50 15.54
CA THR A 111 5.22 -24.13 16.27
C THR A 111 5.75 -22.82 15.69
N ALA A 112 5.54 -21.72 16.42
CA ALA A 112 6.14 -20.43 16.07
C ALA A 112 7.53 -20.30 16.70
N PRO A 113 8.51 -19.73 15.97
CA PRO A 113 9.80 -19.37 16.56
C PRO A 113 9.59 -18.35 17.68
N GLN A 114 10.43 -18.40 18.70
CA GLN A 114 10.39 -17.42 19.79
C GLN A 114 11.19 -16.19 19.39
N ARG A 115 10.73 -15.02 19.85
CA ARG A 115 11.50 -13.79 19.77
C ARG A 115 12.80 -13.95 20.56
N THR A 116 13.92 -13.56 19.95
CA THR A 116 15.28 -13.74 20.46
C THR A 116 15.85 -12.50 21.13
N SER A 117 15.30 -11.31 20.82
CA SER A 117 15.77 -10.03 21.33
C SER A 117 14.63 -9.11 21.76
N PRO A 118 14.81 -8.29 22.82
CA PRO A 118 13.90 -7.20 23.14
C PRO A 118 13.96 -6.04 22.13
N VAL A 119 15.02 -5.98 21.32
CA VAL A 119 15.25 -4.92 20.34
C VAL A 119 14.40 -5.15 19.10
N PHE A 120 13.65 -4.12 18.70
CA PHE A 120 12.83 -4.11 17.50
C PHE A 120 13.69 -4.38 16.27
N SER A 121 13.31 -5.41 15.50
CA SER A 121 13.98 -5.80 14.26
C SER A 121 12.96 -6.29 13.24
N LYS A 122 12.84 -5.55 12.13
CA LYS A 122 12.02 -5.99 10.99
C LYS A 122 12.56 -7.30 10.40
N ASN A 123 13.88 -7.46 10.33
CA ASN A 123 14.51 -8.68 9.83
C ASN A 123 14.12 -9.90 10.66
N GLU A 124 14.11 -9.78 11.99
CA GLU A 124 13.63 -10.87 12.86
C GLU A 124 12.17 -11.22 12.56
N ALA A 125 11.29 -10.22 12.39
CA ALA A 125 9.89 -10.45 12.06
C ALA A 125 9.71 -11.18 10.72
N TYR A 126 10.43 -10.78 9.67
CA TYR A 126 10.38 -11.44 8.36
C TYR A 126 10.89 -12.89 8.40
N PHE A 127 12.04 -13.15 9.03
CA PHE A 127 12.60 -14.50 9.12
C PHE A 127 11.79 -15.42 10.04
N ASN A 128 11.21 -14.88 11.10
CA ASN A 128 10.29 -15.65 11.95
C ASN A 128 8.96 -15.94 11.23
N GLY A 129 8.48 -14.99 10.42
CA GLY A 129 7.37 -15.20 9.47
C GLY A 129 7.61 -16.35 8.52
N ARG A 130 8.75 -16.35 7.84
CA ARG A 130 9.21 -17.45 7.00
C ARG A 130 9.24 -18.77 7.77
N SER A 131 9.84 -18.79 8.95
CA SER A 131 9.98 -19.99 9.77
C SER A 131 8.63 -20.55 10.22
N LEU A 132 7.72 -19.71 10.69
CA LEU A 132 6.36 -20.10 11.06
C LEU A 132 5.65 -20.79 9.89
N ILE A 133 5.77 -20.24 8.68
CA ILE A 133 5.03 -20.72 7.52
C ILE A 133 5.64 -22.01 6.96
N TYR A 134 6.95 -22.07 6.77
CA TYR A 134 7.58 -23.18 6.04
C TYR A 134 8.13 -24.30 6.93
N ASN A 135 8.45 -24.04 8.21
CA ASN A 135 9.00 -25.08 9.10
C ASN A 135 7.92 -25.93 9.77
N ASN A 136 6.63 -25.62 9.59
CA ASN A 136 5.50 -26.37 10.14
C ASN A 136 5.00 -27.50 9.21
N GLY A 137 5.92 -28.21 8.55
CA GLY A 137 5.58 -29.32 7.62
C GLY A 137 5.79 -28.99 6.14
N GLY A 138 6.71 -28.07 5.82
CA GLY A 138 7.11 -27.77 4.45
C GLY A 138 6.04 -27.05 3.63
N LEU A 139 6.19 -27.11 2.30
CA LEU A 139 5.37 -26.36 1.35
C LEU A 139 3.86 -26.71 1.42
N GLU A 140 3.51 -27.96 1.69
CA GLU A 140 2.11 -28.39 1.78
C GLU A 140 1.40 -27.72 2.97
N ALA A 141 2.05 -27.69 4.13
CA ALA A 141 1.54 -26.99 5.30
C ALA A 141 1.55 -25.47 5.11
N ALA A 142 2.61 -24.93 4.52
CA ALA A 142 2.70 -23.52 4.15
C ALA A 142 1.50 -23.07 3.31
N ASN A 143 1.15 -23.83 2.26
CA ASN A 143 -0.01 -23.55 1.41
C ASN A 143 -1.32 -23.53 2.19
N ARG A 144 -1.50 -24.43 3.18
CA ARG A 144 -2.68 -24.41 4.06
C ARG A 144 -2.72 -23.20 4.98
N ILE A 145 -1.57 -22.82 5.55
CA ILE A 145 -1.43 -21.63 6.40
C ILE A 145 -1.80 -20.38 5.61
N ILE A 146 -1.15 -20.19 4.46
CA ILE A 146 -1.37 -19.04 3.56
C ILE A 146 -2.83 -18.97 3.12
N PHE A 147 -3.40 -20.10 2.65
CA PHE A 147 -4.79 -20.13 2.20
C PHE A 147 -5.76 -19.70 3.30
N ARG A 148 -5.65 -20.26 4.50
CA ARG A 148 -6.52 -19.93 5.62
C ARG A 148 -6.37 -18.46 6.04
N ALA A 149 -5.15 -17.96 6.08
CA ALA A 149 -4.89 -16.58 6.45
C ALA A 149 -5.43 -15.58 5.42
N ARG A 150 -5.18 -15.83 4.14
CA ARG A 150 -5.67 -15.02 3.03
C ARG A 150 -7.21 -15.02 2.92
N MET A 151 -7.86 -16.18 3.11
CA MET A 151 -9.33 -16.25 3.08
C MET A 151 -9.98 -15.46 4.22
N MET A 152 -9.33 -15.42 5.39
CA MET A 152 -9.81 -14.63 6.50
C MET A 152 -9.55 -13.13 6.29
N ALA A 153 -8.40 -12.75 5.70
CA ALA A 153 -8.15 -11.38 5.26
C ALA A 153 -9.15 -10.90 4.18
N ALA A 154 -9.51 -11.78 3.24
CA ALA A 154 -10.43 -11.50 2.14
C ALA A 154 -11.85 -11.09 2.59
N ILE A 155 -12.25 -11.39 3.83
CA ILE A 155 -13.53 -10.93 4.39
C ILE A 155 -13.65 -9.41 4.33
N PHE A 156 -12.55 -8.65 4.49
CA PHE A 156 -12.59 -7.19 4.37
C PHE A 156 -12.91 -6.72 2.96
N SER A 157 -12.46 -7.45 1.94
CA SER A 157 -12.75 -7.16 0.53
C SER A 157 -14.21 -7.47 0.20
N ILE A 158 -14.74 -8.60 0.68
CA ILE A 158 -16.16 -8.96 0.56
C ILE A 158 -17.06 -7.96 1.32
N ALA A 159 -16.64 -7.54 2.52
CA ALA A 159 -17.32 -6.54 3.31
C ALA A 159 -17.32 -5.17 2.61
N LEU A 160 -16.18 -4.75 2.03
CA LEU A 160 -16.08 -3.53 1.23
C LEU A 160 -17.07 -3.56 0.06
N ALA A 161 -17.06 -4.62 -0.77
CA ALA A 161 -17.96 -4.75 -1.91
C ALA A 161 -19.45 -4.68 -1.46
N THR A 162 -19.77 -5.34 -0.34
CA THR A 162 -21.10 -5.32 0.24
C THR A 162 -21.49 -3.91 0.70
N VAL A 163 -20.63 -3.20 1.43
CA VAL A 163 -20.90 -1.84 1.91
C VAL A 163 -20.99 -0.84 0.74
N VAL A 164 -20.21 -1.01 -0.32
CA VAL A 164 -20.33 -0.23 -1.56
C VAL A 164 -21.70 -0.41 -2.19
N TYR A 165 -22.18 -1.66 -2.33
CA TYR A 165 -23.52 -1.93 -2.84
C TYR A 165 -24.61 -1.29 -1.96
N LEU A 166 -24.52 -1.44 -0.64
CA LEU A 166 -25.49 -0.88 0.30
C LEU A 166 -25.49 0.67 0.26
N ALA A 167 -24.31 1.28 0.23
CA ALA A 167 -24.17 2.73 0.15
C ALA A 167 -24.76 3.27 -1.16
N ALA A 168 -24.41 2.68 -2.31
CA ALA A 168 -24.94 3.08 -3.60
C ALA A 168 -26.46 2.83 -3.72
N LEU A 169 -26.96 1.75 -3.10
CA LEU A 169 -28.40 1.45 -3.04
C LEU A 169 -29.15 2.54 -2.27
N GLU A 170 -28.64 2.97 -1.10
CA GLU A 170 -29.24 4.04 -0.29
C GLU A 170 -29.13 5.42 -0.99
N LEU A 171 -28.00 5.69 -1.65
CA LEU A 171 -27.71 6.99 -2.26
C LEU A 171 -28.41 7.21 -3.61
N PHE A 172 -28.48 6.18 -4.44
CA PHE A 172 -28.84 6.29 -5.86
C PHE A 172 -29.78 5.19 -6.39
N GLY A 173 -30.09 4.17 -5.58
CA GLY A 173 -30.99 3.07 -5.94
C GLY A 173 -30.29 1.86 -6.56
N SER A 174 -31.05 0.79 -6.81
CA SER A 174 -30.51 -0.54 -7.13
C SER A 174 -29.66 -0.62 -8.39
N THR A 175 -30.04 0.09 -9.45
CA THR A 175 -29.28 0.10 -10.70
C THR A 175 -27.90 0.73 -10.52
N ALA A 176 -27.81 1.84 -9.80
CA ALA A 176 -26.53 2.49 -9.48
C ALA A 176 -25.70 1.63 -8.52
N ALA A 177 -26.37 0.91 -7.62
CA ALA A 177 -25.72 -0.05 -6.72
C ALA A 177 -25.05 -1.21 -7.46
N LEU A 178 -25.77 -1.83 -8.40
CA LEU A 178 -25.22 -2.90 -9.24
C LEU A 178 -24.08 -2.40 -10.13
N PHE A 179 -24.20 -1.19 -10.69
CA PHE A 179 -23.15 -0.59 -11.51
C PHE A 179 -21.88 -0.32 -10.68
N SER A 180 -22.04 0.29 -9.49
CA SER A 180 -20.93 0.55 -8.56
C SER A 180 -20.26 -0.74 -8.07
N LEU A 181 -21.06 -1.76 -7.77
CA LEU A 181 -20.56 -3.06 -7.35
C LEU A 181 -19.77 -3.74 -8.47
N ALA A 182 -20.27 -3.73 -9.70
CA ALA A 182 -19.54 -4.27 -10.85
C ALA A 182 -18.18 -3.59 -11.05
N LEU A 183 -18.09 -2.26 -10.85
CA LEU A 183 -16.81 -1.54 -10.90
C LEU A 183 -15.82 -1.95 -9.80
N VAL A 184 -16.31 -2.38 -8.63
CA VAL A 184 -15.44 -2.82 -7.53
C VAL A 184 -15.02 -4.26 -7.71
N VAL A 185 -15.95 -5.12 -8.11
CA VAL A 185 -15.71 -6.55 -8.34
C VAL A 185 -14.70 -6.76 -9.46
N PHE A 186 -14.79 -5.97 -10.55
CA PHE A 186 -13.89 -6.06 -11.69
C PHE A 186 -12.79 -4.98 -11.67
N GLU A 187 -12.36 -4.53 -10.48
CA GLU A 187 -11.23 -3.60 -10.37
C GLU A 187 -9.92 -4.39 -10.17
N PRO A 188 -8.97 -4.36 -11.12
CA PRO A 188 -7.77 -5.20 -11.06
C PRO A 188 -6.93 -4.99 -9.79
N ASN A 189 -6.80 -3.76 -9.30
CA ASN A 189 -6.00 -3.47 -8.11
C ASN A 189 -6.70 -3.97 -6.83
N LEU A 190 -8.03 -3.85 -6.73
CA LEU A 190 -8.79 -4.41 -5.60
C LEU A 190 -8.77 -5.94 -5.61
N ILE A 191 -8.76 -6.58 -6.79
CA ILE A 191 -8.59 -8.04 -6.89
C ILE A 191 -7.16 -8.43 -6.49
N ALA A 192 -6.13 -7.73 -7.00
CA ALA A 192 -4.73 -8.01 -6.72
C ALA A 192 -4.39 -8.02 -5.22
N HIS A 193 -4.91 -7.04 -4.48
CA HIS A 193 -4.69 -6.93 -3.04
C HIS A 193 -5.80 -7.56 -2.20
N GLY A 194 -6.82 -8.14 -2.85
CA GLY A 194 -8.10 -8.51 -2.24
C GLY A 194 -8.01 -9.60 -1.17
N ALA A 195 -7.03 -10.50 -1.29
CA ALA A 195 -6.85 -11.61 -0.37
C ALA A 195 -5.51 -11.59 0.37
N TYR A 196 -4.58 -10.70 0.02
CA TYR A 196 -3.29 -10.65 0.69
C TYR A 196 -3.46 -10.32 2.17
N VAL A 197 -2.62 -10.92 3.01
CA VAL A 197 -2.54 -10.59 4.43
C VAL A 197 -1.77 -9.28 4.61
N THR A 198 -2.35 -8.21 4.05
CA THR A 198 -1.86 -6.84 4.10
C THR A 198 -2.99 -5.90 4.50
N THR A 199 -2.64 -4.72 5.01
CA THR A 199 -3.60 -3.81 5.64
C THR A 199 -4.38 -2.92 4.68
N ASP A 200 -4.12 -3.00 3.37
CA ASP A 200 -4.62 -2.06 2.36
C ASP A 200 -6.13 -2.19 2.11
N MET A 201 -6.63 -3.42 1.92
CA MET A 201 -8.06 -3.66 1.71
C MET A 201 -8.85 -3.45 2.99
N ALA A 202 -8.27 -3.78 4.14
CA ALA A 202 -8.87 -3.57 5.44
C ALA A 202 -9.08 -2.08 5.73
N VAL A 203 -8.08 -1.23 5.49
CA VAL A 203 -8.25 0.21 5.66
C VAL A 203 -9.17 0.84 4.61
N THR A 204 -9.18 0.31 3.38
CA THR A 204 -10.11 0.73 2.32
C THR A 204 -11.56 0.51 2.78
N PHE A 205 -11.86 -0.68 3.33
CA PHE A 205 -13.13 -0.98 3.99
C PHE A 205 -13.42 -0.04 5.17
N GLY A 206 -12.47 0.13 6.09
CA GLY A 206 -12.65 0.91 7.30
C GLY A 206 -12.93 2.39 7.02
N ILE A 207 -12.18 3.00 6.10
CA ILE A 207 -12.37 4.41 5.71
C ILE A 207 -13.71 4.59 5.01
N PHE A 208 -14.02 3.75 4.00
CA PHE A 208 -15.28 3.86 3.27
C PHE A 208 -16.49 3.68 4.20
N SER A 209 -16.46 2.67 5.07
CA SER A 209 -17.53 2.39 6.03
C SER A 209 -17.71 3.51 7.03
N THR A 210 -16.62 4.11 7.53
CA THR A 210 -16.70 5.22 8.49
C THR A 210 -17.29 6.48 7.84
N VAL A 211 -16.85 6.84 6.64
CA VAL A 211 -17.40 8.00 5.92
C VAL A 211 -18.86 7.77 5.55
N TYR A 212 -19.23 6.56 5.14
CA TYR A 212 -20.62 6.21 4.89
C TYR A 212 -21.50 6.25 6.16
N ALA A 213 -20.99 5.76 7.30
CA ALA A 213 -21.66 5.91 8.59
C ALA A 213 -21.85 7.39 8.96
N LEU A 214 -20.82 8.21 8.74
CA LEU A 214 -20.87 9.66 8.96
C LEU A 214 -21.91 10.33 8.06
N TYR A 215 -21.98 9.93 6.78
CA TYR A 215 -23.02 10.39 5.87
C TYR A 215 -24.42 10.11 6.43
N ARG A 216 -24.68 8.87 6.87
CA ARG A 216 -25.98 8.48 7.42
C ARG A 216 -26.31 9.26 8.70
N PHE A 217 -25.33 9.48 9.57
CA PHE A 217 -25.50 10.29 10.78
C PHE A 217 -25.78 11.77 10.44
N ARG A 218 -25.03 12.33 9.49
CA ARG A 218 -25.19 13.71 9.02
C ARG A 218 -26.56 14.00 8.40
N VAL A 219 -27.12 13.03 7.69
CA VAL A 219 -28.44 13.14 7.04
C VAL A 219 -29.58 12.92 8.05
N ARG A 220 -29.46 11.96 8.97
CA ARG A 220 -30.45 11.70 10.01
C ARG A 220 -29.77 11.42 11.36
N PRO A 221 -29.46 12.47 12.16
CA PRO A 221 -28.82 12.30 13.44
C PRO A 221 -29.62 11.38 14.37
N SER A 222 -28.95 10.42 14.99
CA SER A 222 -29.53 9.52 16.00
C SER A 222 -28.40 8.88 16.80
N LEU A 223 -28.66 8.47 18.05
CA LEU A 223 -27.65 7.84 18.89
C LEU A 223 -27.06 6.57 18.25
N ALA A 224 -27.91 5.70 17.68
CA ALA A 224 -27.44 4.48 17.02
C ALA A 224 -26.45 4.77 15.87
N ARG A 225 -26.73 5.78 15.04
CA ARG A 225 -25.81 6.18 13.95
C ARG A 225 -24.54 6.83 14.48
N LEU A 226 -24.63 7.60 15.56
CA LEU A 226 -23.46 8.18 16.22
C LEU A 226 -22.53 7.10 16.78
N VAL A 227 -23.10 6.09 17.45
CA VAL A 227 -22.38 4.90 17.92
C VAL A 227 -21.74 4.15 16.74
N THR A 228 -22.48 4.02 15.63
CA THR A 228 -21.94 3.38 14.41
C THR A 228 -20.75 4.14 13.85
N VAL A 229 -20.77 5.48 13.84
CA VAL A 229 -19.62 6.31 13.41
C VAL A 229 -18.42 6.07 14.31
N GLY A 230 -18.61 6.14 15.63
CA GLY A 230 -17.53 5.91 16.60
C GLY A 230 -16.93 4.51 16.50
N ALA A 231 -17.79 3.50 16.35
CA ALA A 231 -17.37 2.10 16.20
C ALA A 231 -16.63 1.86 14.88
N ALA A 232 -17.15 2.35 13.76
CA ALA A 232 -16.50 2.23 12.46
C ALA A 232 -15.13 2.92 12.45
N ALA A 233 -15.02 4.12 13.05
CA ALA A 233 -13.76 4.84 13.17
C ALA A 233 -12.74 4.09 14.04
N GLY A 234 -13.16 3.54 15.20
CA GLY A 234 -12.30 2.72 16.06
C GLY A 234 -11.78 1.47 15.38
N ILE A 235 -12.67 0.75 14.68
CA ILE A 235 -12.29 -0.42 13.87
C ILE A 235 -11.30 0.01 12.78
N ALA A 236 -11.57 1.08 12.04
CA ALA A 236 -10.67 1.56 10.98
C ALA A 236 -9.27 1.91 11.52
N LEU A 237 -9.20 2.61 12.65
CA LEU A 237 -7.93 2.92 13.33
C LEU A 237 -7.18 1.67 13.78
N ALA A 238 -7.91 0.61 14.16
CA ALA A 238 -7.32 -0.67 14.52
C ALA A 238 -6.91 -1.53 13.31
N LEU A 239 -7.30 -1.18 12.08
CA LEU A 239 -6.93 -1.93 10.86
C LEU A 239 -5.63 -1.41 10.21
N LYS A 240 -5.40 -0.09 10.19
CA LYS A 240 -4.17 0.52 9.63
C LYS A 240 -4.00 1.96 10.12
N HIS A 241 -2.76 2.40 10.33
CA HIS A 241 -2.48 3.79 10.70
C HIS A 241 -2.99 4.83 9.71
N SER A 242 -3.09 4.54 8.41
CA SER A 242 -3.64 5.50 7.43
C SER A 242 -5.12 5.84 7.68
N ALA A 243 -5.83 5.11 8.56
CA ALA A 243 -7.16 5.51 9.01
C ALA A 243 -7.16 6.81 9.83
N VAL A 244 -6.01 7.29 10.33
CA VAL A 244 -5.90 8.64 10.93
C VAL A 244 -6.31 9.75 9.95
N LEU A 245 -6.27 9.47 8.64
CA LEU A 245 -6.75 10.37 7.59
C LEU A 245 -8.28 10.59 7.63
N LEU A 246 -9.02 9.81 8.41
CA LEU A 246 -10.44 10.08 8.69
C LEU A 246 -10.65 11.46 9.32
N LEU A 247 -9.70 11.96 10.12
CA LEU A 247 -9.79 13.29 10.70
C LEU A 247 -9.72 14.41 9.64
N PRO A 248 -8.67 14.53 8.80
CA PRO A 248 -8.66 15.54 7.74
C PRO A 248 -9.78 15.34 6.71
N ILE A 249 -10.23 14.12 6.43
CA ILE A 249 -11.41 13.87 5.58
C ILE A 249 -12.67 14.48 6.23
N THR A 250 -12.88 14.25 7.53
CA THR A 250 -14.01 14.79 8.28
C THR A 250 -13.97 16.31 8.35
N LEU A 251 -12.78 16.90 8.52
CA LEU A 251 -12.59 18.36 8.49
C LEU A 251 -12.86 18.94 7.10
N GLY A 252 -12.38 18.29 6.03
CA GLY A 252 -12.69 18.68 4.65
C GLY A 252 -14.20 18.67 4.37
N LEU A 253 -14.90 17.63 4.84
CA LEU A 253 -16.36 17.54 4.75
C LEU A 253 -17.06 18.66 5.53
N LEU A 254 -16.58 18.97 6.75
CA LEU A 254 -17.08 20.09 7.55
C LEU A 254 -16.91 21.42 6.82
N VAL A 255 -15.73 21.71 6.27
CA VAL A 255 -15.44 22.94 5.52
C VAL A 255 -16.38 23.06 4.31
N VAL A 256 -16.51 21.99 3.52
CA VAL A 256 -17.39 21.95 2.35
C VAL A 256 -18.86 22.14 2.72
N ASP A 257 -19.27 21.65 3.89
CA ASP A 257 -20.59 21.95 4.43
C ASP A 257 -20.69 23.44 4.78
N LEU A 258 -19.77 24.01 5.54
CA LEU A 258 -19.84 25.38 6.07
C LEU A 258 -19.75 26.50 5.02
N ILE A 259 -19.14 26.25 3.85
CA ILE A 259 -19.03 27.23 2.75
C ILE A 259 -20.40 27.68 2.22
N ARG A 260 -21.46 26.90 2.45
CA ARG A 260 -22.80 27.26 1.97
C ARG A 260 -23.42 28.42 2.74
N PRO A 261 -24.13 29.35 2.06
CA PRO A 261 -24.97 30.33 2.74
C PRO A 261 -25.97 29.60 3.64
N ARG A 262 -25.90 29.86 4.94
CA ARG A 262 -26.70 29.21 5.98
C ARG A 262 -26.99 30.20 7.08
N ALA A 263 -28.19 30.14 7.64
CA ALA A 263 -28.52 30.84 8.87
C ALA A 263 -27.59 30.36 10.02
N THR A 264 -27.32 31.23 11.00
CA THR A 264 -26.42 30.94 12.12
C THR A 264 -26.77 29.65 12.86
N GLU A 265 -28.07 29.39 13.08
CA GLU A 265 -28.57 28.16 13.70
C GLU A 265 -28.18 26.89 12.92
N GLN A 266 -28.30 26.92 11.59
CA GLN A 266 -27.93 25.80 10.74
C GLN A 266 -26.41 25.56 10.72
N ARG A 267 -25.61 26.63 10.80
CA ARG A 267 -24.14 26.52 10.94
C ARG A 267 -23.76 25.85 12.26
N MET A 268 -24.39 26.27 13.36
CA MET A 268 -24.16 25.69 14.68
C MET A 268 -24.57 24.21 14.73
N GLN A 269 -25.68 23.85 14.10
CA GLN A 269 -26.11 22.44 14.00
C GLN A 269 -25.08 21.58 13.26
N VAL A 270 -24.52 22.07 12.17
CA VAL A 270 -23.48 21.38 11.41
C VAL A 270 -22.23 21.17 12.28
N LEU A 271 -21.74 22.23 12.93
CA LEU A 271 -20.61 22.13 13.86
C LEU A 271 -20.86 21.08 14.96
N ARG A 272 -22.05 21.07 15.57
CA ARG A 272 -22.44 20.08 16.58
C ARG A 272 -22.44 18.66 16.05
N ILE A 273 -22.90 18.42 14.82
CA ILE A 273 -22.90 17.08 14.20
C ILE A 273 -21.47 16.58 14.02
N TYR A 274 -20.59 17.38 13.41
CA TYR A 274 -19.20 16.97 13.19
C TYR A 274 -18.42 16.85 14.51
N ALA A 275 -18.65 17.76 15.47
CA ALA A 275 -18.09 17.65 16.80
C ALA A 275 -18.55 16.38 17.53
N ALA A 276 -19.83 16.03 17.44
CA ALA A 276 -20.35 14.79 17.99
C ALA A 276 -19.71 13.57 17.33
N ALA A 277 -19.56 13.57 15.99
CA ALA A 277 -18.90 12.48 15.27
C ALA A 277 -17.44 12.29 15.70
N VAL A 278 -16.67 13.38 15.84
CA VAL A 278 -15.29 13.33 16.36
C VAL A 278 -15.27 12.85 17.81
N ALA A 279 -16.17 13.36 18.66
CA ALA A 279 -16.29 12.92 20.04
C ALA A 279 -16.63 11.42 20.13
N ALA A 280 -17.51 10.91 19.26
CA ALA A 280 -17.82 9.47 19.21
C ALA A 280 -16.63 8.63 18.74
N ALA A 281 -15.85 9.10 17.76
CA ALA A 281 -14.62 8.45 17.34
C ALA A 281 -13.60 8.36 18.50
N VAL A 282 -13.55 9.36 19.38
CA VAL A 282 -12.70 9.34 20.58
C VAL A 282 -13.28 8.43 21.65
N VAL A 283 -14.51 8.68 22.10
CA VAL A 283 -15.13 8.02 23.26
C VAL A 283 -15.45 6.55 23.01
N ILE A 284 -15.80 6.18 21.78
CA ILE A 284 -16.14 4.80 21.40
C ILE A 284 -14.98 4.16 20.64
N GLY A 285 -14.36 4.91 19.73
CA GLY A 285 -13.32 4.36 18.87
C GLY A 285 -12.01 4.05 19.59
N LEU A 286 -11.58 4.88 20.56
CA LEU A 286 -10.37 4.57 21.33
C LEU A 286 -10.52 3.31 22.17
N PRO A 287 -11.61 3.07 22.93
CA PRO A 287 -11.79 1.79 23.61
C PRO A 287 -11.77 0.57 22.68
N ILE A 288 -12.33 0.68 21.47
CA ILE A 288 -12.25 -0.39 20.47
C ILE A 288 -10.81 -0.63 20.03
N LEU A 289 -10.06 0.44 19.75
CA LEU A 289 -8.64 0.34 19.44
C LEU A 289 -7.88 -0.35 20.58
N TRP A 290 -8.07 0.11 21.82
CA TRP A 290 -7.44 -0.46 23.01
C TRP A 290 -7.82 -1.92 23.26
N ALA A 291 -9.05 -2.33 22.92
CA ALA A 291 -9.48 -3.72 23.02
C ALA A 291 -8.62 -4.65 22.14
N THR A 292 -8.17 -4.19 20.97
CA THR A 292 -7.27 -4.96 20.08
C THR A 292 -5.86 -5.11 20.63
N TYR A 293 -5.48 -4.30 21.62
CA TYR A 293 -4.25 -4.44 22.39
C TYR A 293 -4.51 -5.03 23.79
N ARG A 294 -5.70 -5.61 24.02
CA ARG A 294 -6.13 -6.19 25.31
C ARG A 294 -6.01 -5.22 26.49
N PHE A 295 -6.22 -3.93 26.24
CA PHE A 295 -6.03 -2.85 27.22
C PHE A 295 -4.62 -2.82 27.85
N ARG A 296 -3.60 -3.33 27.14
CA ARG A 296 -2.20 -3.32 27.58
C ARG A 296 -1.43 -2.22 26.86
N PHE A 297 -0.71 -1.40 27.63
CA PHE A 297 0.15 -0.36 27.04
C PHE A 297 1.41 -0.96 26.41
N SER A 298 2.15 -1.78 27.17
CA SER A 298 3.43 -2.35 26.74
C SER A 298 3.31 -3.20 25.48
N ALA A 299 4.23 -3.02 24.54
CA ALA A 299 4.21 -3.70 23.25
C ALA A 299 4.48 -5.22 23.37
N HIS A 300 5.41 -5.63 24.22
CA HIS A 300 5.76 -7.04 24.44
C HIS A 300 5.18 -7.57 25.76
N PRO A 301 4.99 -8.91 25.91
CA PRO A 301 4.55 -9.51 27.17
C PRO A 301 5.56 -9.36 28.32
N ASP A 302 6.84 -9.21 28.00
CA ASP A 302 7.97 -9.11 28.92
C ASP A 302 8.52 -7.68 29.09
N GLY A 303 7.96 -6.68 28.40
CA GLY A 303 8.43 -5.30 28.51
C GLY A 303 7.93 -4.36 27.41
N GLY A 304 8.47 -3.14 27.42
CA GLY A 304 8.23 -2.14 26.36
C GLY A 304 9.15 -2.31 25.16
N MET A 305 9.00 -1.43 24.17
CA MET A 305 9.84 -1.44 22.96
C MET A 305 11.28 -1.05 23.25
N GLN A 306 12.24 -1.69 22.58
CA GLN A 306 13.65 -1.28 22.60
C GLN A 306 14.16 -1.02 21.16
N PRO A 307 14.84 0.11 20.89
CA PRO A 307 14.98 1.27 21.77
C PRO A 307 13.62 1.87 22.11
N GLY A 308 13.49 2.53 23.26
CA GLY A 308 12.24 3.17 23.67
C GLY A 308 11.83 4.29 22.70
N LEU A 309 10.53 4.63 22.66
CA LEU A 309 9.93 5.53 21.67
C LEU A 309 10.72 6.86 21.49
N GLY A 310 11.17 7.48 22.58
CA GLY A 310 11.93 8.73 22.55
C GLY A 310 13.26 8.63 21.81
N ALA A 311 13.99 7.53 21.98
CA ALA A 311 15.23 7.26 21.25
C ALA A 311 14.94 6.91 19.79
N TYR A 312 13.87 6.15 19.54
CA TYR A 312 13.47 5.76 18.19
C TYR A 312 13.08 6.95 17.30
N MET A 313 12.40 7.97 17.87
CA MET A 313 12.01 9.18 17.13
C MET A 313 13.09 10.29 17.09
N SER A 314 14.35 9.98 17.44
CA SER A 314 15.41 10.99 17.56
C SER A 314 15.74 11.74 16.26
N THR A 315 15.44 11.14 15.11
CA THR A 315 15.61 11.74 13.77
C THR A 315 14.43 12.63 13.35
N LEU A 316 13.32 12.61 14.09
CA LEU A 316 12.16 13.45 13.81
C LEU A 316 12.35 14.85 14.40
N HIS A 317 11.88 15.87 13.68
CA HIS A 317 12.02 17.27 14.06
C HIS A 317 10.67 18.00 14.04
N GLY A 318 10.62 19.20 14.65
CA GLY A 318 9.41 20.01 14.75
C GLY A 318 8.52 19.63 15.94
N LEU A 319 7.21 19.84 15.82
CA LEU A 319 6.24 19.60 16.91
C LEU A 319 5.83 18.13 17.03
N GLU A 320 6.04 17.33 15.99
CA GLU A 320 5.59 15.93 15.89
C GLU A 320 6.13 15.04 17.04
N PRO A 321 7.43 15.05 17.39
CA PRO A 321 7.95 14.25 18.50
C PRO A 321 7.33 14.60 19.86
N SER A 322 7.05 15.89 20.09
CA SER A 322 6.41 16.35 21.33
C SER A 322 4.98 15.83 21.45
N VAL A 323 4.24 15.73 20.33
CA VAL A 323 2.90 15.14 20.29
C VAL A 323 2.96 13.66 20.64
N TYR A 324 3.86 12.88 20.02
CA TYR A 324 4.01 11.45 20.36
C TYR A 324 4.45 11.25 21.81
N ALA A 325 5.38 12.06 22.32
CA ALA A 325 5.82 12.00 23.72
C ALA A 325 4.67 12.32 24.70
N LEU A 326 3.81 13.29 24.38
CA LEU A 326 2.63 13.58 25.19
C LEU A 326 1.64 12.41 25.19
N LEU A 327 1.34 11.85 24.02
CA LEU A 327 0.43 10.71 23.89
C LEU A 327 0.96 9.47 24.65
N ALA A 328 2.26 9.21 24.58
CA ALA A 328 2.93 8.16 25.35
C ALA A 328 2.86 8.43 26.85
N ARG A 329 3.22 9.64 27.30
CA ARG A 329 3.23 10.01 28.74
C ARG A 329 1.88 9.81 29.42
N TRP A 330 0.79 10.10 28.71
CA TRP A 330 -0.57 9.96 29.23
C TRP A 330 -1.23 8.63 28.85
N HIS A 331 -0.50 7.71 28.22
CA HIS A 331 -1.02 6.43 27.71
C HIS A 331 -2.34 6.61 26.95
N ILE A 332 -2.42 7.59 26.04
CA ILE A 332 -3.63 7.82 25.23
C ILE A 332 -3.80 6.73 24.18
N LEU A 333 -2.67 6.26 23.64
CA LEU A 333 -2.59 5.19 22.65
C LEU A 333 -1.63 4.10 23.14
N PRO A 334 -1.82 2.83 22.74
CA PRO A 334 -0.89 1.74 23.06
C PRO A 334 0.54 2.03 22.58
N GLU A 335 1.55 1.51 23.28
CA GLU A 335 2.96 1.76 22.95
C GLU A 335 3.29 1.31 21.52
N SER A 336 2.89 0.10 21.14
CA SER A 336 3.08 -0.44 19.80
C SER A 336 2.42 0.42 18.72
N TYR A 337 1.23 0.97 18.98
CA TYR A 337 0.53 1.87 18.06
C TYR A 337 1.31 3.19 17.85
N LEU A 338 1.86 3.77 18.93
CA LEU A 338 2.71 4.96 18.83
C LEU A 338 4.02 4.66 18.11
N TYR A 339 4.63 3.52 18.41
CA TYR A 339 5.88 3.08 17.79
C TYR A 339 5.71 2.88 16.28
N GLY A 340 4.61 2.27 15.85
CA GLY A 340 4.28 2.10 14.43
C GLY A 340 4.09 3.41 13.68
N MET A 341 3.40 4.39 14.30
CA MET A 341 3.29 5.72 13.70
C MET A 341 4.65 6.40 13.57
N VAL A 342 5.51 6.31 14.58
CA VAL A 342 6.88 6.84 14.51
C VAL A 342 7.69 6.10 13.43
N ASP A 343 7.58 4.78 13.34
CA ASP A 343 8.29 3.95 12.36
C ASP A 343 8.01 4.38 10.92
N ILE A 344 6.75 4.61 10.56
CA ILE A 344 6.36 5.10 9.23
C ILE A 344 7.00 6.47 8.94
N ARG A 345 7.09 7.33 9.96
CA ARG A 345 7.58 8.71 9.82
C ARG A 345 9.10 8.76 9.72
N VAL A 346 9.80 7.96 10.52
CA VAL A 346 11.26 7.78 10.44
C VAL A 346 11.66 7.28 9.03
N GLN A 347 10.93 6.30 8.50
CA GLN A 347 11.11 5.81 7.12
C GLN A 347 10.70 6.81 6.02
N SER A 348 10.17 7.98 6.38
CA SER A 348 9.84 9.07 5.44
C SER A 348 10.84 10.23 5.50
N VAL A 349 11.85 10.16 6.39
CA VAL A 349 12.89 11.20 6.53
C VAL A 349 13.88 11.13 5.36
N ALA A 350 14.35 12.28 4.88
CA ALA A 350 15.37 12.34 3.82
C ALA A 350 16.64 11.55 4.23
N GLY A 351 17.15 10.72 3.33
CA GLY A 351 18.25 9.78 3.61
C GLY A 351 17.83 8.44 4.25
N GLN A 352 16.56 8.31 4.65
CA GLN A 352 15.93 7.05 5.10
C GLN A 352 14.66 6.72 4.30
N SER A 353 14.28 7.60 3.36
CA SER A 353 13.10 7.43 2.50
C SER A 353 13.30 6.33 1.46
N PHE A 354 12.25 5.57 1.19
CA PHE A 354 12.28 4.57 0.14
C PHE A 354 12.52 5.20 -1.25
N PRO A 355 13.45 4.64 -2.04
CA PRO A 355 13.53 4.92 -3.47
C PRO A 355 12.23 4.61 -4.18
N THR A 356 12.03 5.24 -5.33
CA THR A 356 10.89 4.96 -6.20
C THR A 356 11.31 4.87 -7.66
N PHE A 357 10.47 4.24 -8.47
CA PHE A 357 10.67 4.14 -9.91
C PHE A 357 9.44 4.65 -10.63
N LEU A 358 9.65 5.56 -11.57
CA LEU A 358 8.58 6.08 -12.40
C LEU A 358 9.09 6.42 -13.79
N PHE A 359 8.34 6.05 -14.84
CA PHE A 359 8.66 6.37 -16.24
C PHE A 359 10.10 6.02 -16.67
N GLY A 360 10.61 4.86 -16.25
CA GLY A 360 11.95 4.39 -16.61
C GLY A 360 13.09 5.02 -15.81
N GLN A 361 12.78 5.83 -14.78
CA GLN A 361 13.78 6.52 -13.96
C GLN A 361 13.70 6.09 -12.50
N VAL A 362 14.87 5.89 -11.90
CA VAL A 362 15.01 5.69 -10.45
C VAL A 362 15.11 7.05 -9.78
N HIS A 363 14.35 7.23 -8.71
CA HIS A 363 14.44 8.37 -7.82
C HIS A 363 14.89 7.88 -6.44
N ALA A 364 15.84 8.58 -5.83
CA ALA A 364 16.38 8.24 -4.52
C ALA A 364 15.36 8.39 -3.38
N HIS A 365 14.30 9.16 -3.62
CA HIS A 365 13.21 9.43 -2.70
C HIS A 365 11.89 9.59 -3.47
N GLY A 366 10.76 9.61 -2.75
CA GLY A 366 9.45 9.84 -3.35
C GLY A 366 9.34 11.16 -4.13
N VAL A 367 8.47 11.15 -5.15
CA VAL A 367 8.13 12.29 -6.02
C VAL A 367 6.63 12.61 -5.96
N PRO A 368 6.22 13.89 -5.99
CA PRO A 368 4.83 14.27 -5.76
C PRO A 368 3.85 13.79 -6.83
N TYR A 369 4.31 13.57 -8.06
CA TYR A 369 3.47 13.14 -9.19
C TYR A 369 3.31 11.61 -9.29
N TYR A 370 3.88 10.83 -8.38
CA TYR A 370 3.81 9.37 -8.39
C TYR A 370 2.38 8.84 -8.26
N PHE A 371 1.64 9.21 -7.21
CA PHE A 371 0.28 8.69 -7.01
C PHE A 371 -0.70 9.12 -8.11
N PRO A 372 -0.68 10.37 -8.62
CA PRO A 372 -1.40 10.72 -9.83
C PRO A 372 -1.03 9.86 -11.04
N ALA A 373 0.27 9.63 -11.29
CA ALA A 373 0.72 8.79 -12.39
C ALA A 373 0.30 7.33 -12.20
N ALA A 374 0.47 6.77 -10.99
CA ALA A 374 0.07 5.42 -10.64
C ALA A 374 -1.43 5.22 -10.80
N PHE A 375 -2.27 6.18 -10.36
CA PHE A 375 -3.72 6.12 -10.60
C PHE A 375 -4.04 6.07 -12.10
N VAL A 376 -3.38 6.89 -12.91
CA VAL A 376 -3.58 6.92 -14.37
C VAL A 376 -3.07 5.65 -15.06
N ILE A 377 -1.98 5.05 -14.60
CA ILE A 377 -1.40 3.83 -15.20
C ILE A 377 -2.19 2.59 -14.78
N LYS A 378 -2.58 2.51 -13.50
CA LYS A 378 -3.15 1.31 -12.88
C LYS A 378 -4.66 1.24 -12.95
N SER A 379 -5.36 2.36 -13.20
CA SER A 379 -6.81 2.34 -13.42
C SER A 379 -7.13 1.87 -14.84
N THR A 380 -8.18 1.07 -15.01
CA THR A 380 -8.68 0.72 -16.35
C THR A 380 -9.15 1.95 -17.13
N LEU A 381 -9.00 1.93 -18.46
CA LEU A 381 -9.50 3.02 -19.30
C LEU A 381 -11.01 3.16 -19.21
N GLY A 382 -11.75 2.05 -19.11
CA GLY A 382 -13.18 2.06 -18.86
C GLY A 382 -13.55 2.84 -17.59
N PHE A 383 -12.86 2.59 -16.48
CA PHE A 383 -13.05 3.32 -15.21
C PHE A 383 -12.72 4.81 -15.34
N MET A 384 -11.60 5.16 -15.97
CA MET A 384 -11.18 6.56 -16.16
C MET A 384 -12.17 7.34 -17.04
N LEU A 385 -12.61 6.76 -18.15
CA LEU A 385 -13.60 7.40 -19.02
C LEU A 385 -14.96 7.53 -18.33
N LEU A 386 -15.37 6.53 -17.54
CA LEU A 386 -16.55 6.63 -16.68
C LEU A 386 -16.43 7.72 -15.62
N LEU A 387 -15.23 7.95 -15.07
CA LEU A 387 -14.97 9.05 -14.15
C LEU A 387 -15.12 10.42 -14.84
N LEU A 388 -14.68 10.55 -16.10
CA LEU A 388 -14.94 11.75 -16.90
C LEU A 388 -16.45 11.95 -17.17
N VAL A 389 -17.18 10.87 -17.45
CA VAL A 389 -18.65 10.90 -17.57
C VAL A 389 -19.30 11.34 -16.25
N ALA A 390 -18.76 10.89 -15.11
CA ALA A 390 -19.23 11.31 -13.80
C ALA A 390 -18.98 12.81 -13.55
N ALA A 391 -17.78 13.30 -13.88
CA ALA A 391 -17.46 14.73 -13.82
C ALA A 391 -18.41 15.55 -14.71
N TYR A 392 -18.66 15.10 -15.95
CA TYR A 392 -19.64 15.72 -16.85
C TYR A 392 -21.04 15.79 -16.23
N ALA A 393 -21.53 14.68 -15.65
CA ALA A 393 -22.83 14.64 -14.99
C ALA A 393 -22.93 15.63 -13.81
N VAL A 394 -21.85 15.79 -13.03
CA VAL A 394 -21.77 16.73 -11.91
C VAL A 394 -21.75 18.18 -12.40
N VAL A 395 -20.86 18.50 -13.36
CA VAL A 395 -20.70 19.87 -13.91
C VAL A 395 -21.97 20.33 -14.61
N CYS A 396 -22.60 19.46 -15.40
CA CYS A 396 -23.88 19.75 -16.05
C CYS A 396 -25.09 19.64 -15.11
N ARG A 397 -24.86 19.49 -13.80
CA ARG A 397 -25.89 19.40 -12.74
C ARG A 397 -26.94 18.30 -12.99
N ARG A 398 -26.56 17.24 -13.72
CA ARG A 398 -27.40 16.07 -13.98
C ARG A 398 -27.41 15.12 -12.78
N LEU A 399 -26.30 15.04 -12.07
CA LEU A 399 -26.22 14.44 -10.75
C LEU A 399 -26.36 15.52 -9.68
N ALA A 400 -27.52 15.58 -9.04
CA ALA A 400 -27.83 16.55 -8.00
C ALA A 400 -27.68 15.96 -6.59
N GLY A 401 -27.54 16.83 -5.59
CA GLY A 401 -27.41 16.45 -4.18
C GLY A 401 -25.99 16.67 -3.65
N TRP A 402 -25.68 17.91 -3.32
CA TRP A 402 -24.35 18.32 -2.85
C TRP A 402 -23.80 17.49 -1.70
N GLN A 403 -24.65 17.14 -0.73
CA GLN A 403 -24.23 16.30 0.39
C GLN A 403 -23.75 14.93 -0.08
N ARG A 404 -24.43 14.32 -1.06
CA ARG A 404 -24.00 13.03 -1.63
C ARG A 404 -22.68 13.21 -2.38
N LEU A 405 -22.58 14.28 -3.17
CA LEU A 405 -21.38 14.58 -3.95
C LEU A 405 -20.16 14.87 -3.06
N SER A 406 -20.32 15.64 -1.98
CA SER A 406 -19.21 15.98 -1.08
C SER A 406 -18.68 14.73 -0.38
N PHE A 407 -19.55 13.85 0.10
CA PHE A 407 -19.16 12.60 0.75
C PHE A 407 -18.53 11.56 -0.20
N LEU A 408 -18.65 11.74 -1.52
CA LEU A 408 -18.02 10.88 -2.52
C LEU A 408 -16.78 11.52 -3.17
N ALA A 409 -16.68 12.84 -3.20
CA ALA A 409 -15.58 13.55 -3.85
C ALA A 409 -14.50 14.04 -2.87
N VAL A 410 -14.88 14.48 -1.67
CA VAL A 410 -13.92 15.00 -0.67
C VAL A 410 -12.98 13.92 -0.14
N PRO A 411 -13.45 12.71 0.25
CA PRO A 411 -12.54 11.67 0.74
C PRO A 411 -11.42 11.31 -0.25
N PRO A 412 -11.70 10.96 -1.53
CA PRO A 412 -10.63 10.62 -2.46
C PRO A 412 -9.71 11.82 -2.77
N LEU A 413 -10.23 13.05 -2.80
CA LEU A 413 -9.43 14.25 -3.01
C LEU A 413 -8.46 14.50 -1.84
N VAL A 414 -8.96 14.51 -0.60
CA VAL A 414 -8.13 14.71 0.60
C VAL A 414 -7.11 13.60 0.71
N TYR A 415 -7.51 12.35 0.47
CA TYR A 415 -6.60 11.20 0.52
C TYR A 415 -5.47 11.34 -0.49
N LEU A 416 -5.77 11.66 -1.76
CA LEU A 416 -4.77 11.85 -2.80
C LEU A 416 -3.82 13.01 -2.48
N LEU A 417 -4.35 14.15 -2.04
CA LEU A 417 -3.54 15.32 -1.67
C LEU A 417 -2.56 15.01 -0.54
N ILE A 418 -2.97 14.21 0.45
CA ILE A 418 -2.06 13.79 1.52
C ILE A 418 -1.04 12.78 0.99
N ALA A 419 -1.47 11.78 0.23
CA ALA A 419 -0.58 10.77 -0.35
C ALA A 419 0.56 11.40 -1.16
N ILE A 420 0.27 12.41 -1.99
CA ILE A 420 1.24 13.20 -2.78
C ILE A 420 2.38 13.77 -1.91
N ASN A 421 2.11 14.08 -0.64
CA ASN A 421 3.07 14.73 0.27
C ASN A 421 3.77 13.76 1.24
N THR A 422 3.45 12.47 1.22
CA THR A 422 4.00 11.51 2.21
C THR A 422 5.42 11.03 1.89
N GLY A 423 5.80 11.01 0.60
CA GLY A 423 7.09 10.48 0.15
C GLY A 423 7.18 8.95 0.08
N LEU A 424 6.15 8.21 0.53
CA LEU A 424 6.11 6.74 0.53
C LEU A 424 5.59 6.19 -0.81
N ASN A 425 6.44 6.23 -1.83
CA ASN A 425 6.06 6.00 -3.22
C ASN A 425 6.34 4.55 -3.68
N ILE A 426 5.76 3.58 -2.99
CA ILE A 426 6.08 2.15 -3.14
C ILE A 426 4.90 1.28 -3.62
N GLY A 427 3.82 1.89 -4.13
CA GLY A 427 2.69 1.15 -4.68
C GLY A 427 1.38 1.91 -4.81
N ALA A 428 0.61 1.64 -5.87
CA ALA A 428 -0.77 2.13 -6.01
C ALA A 428 -1.71 1.60 -4.91
N ARG A 429 -1.30 0.54 -4.18
CA ARG A 429 -2.03 -0.01 -3.04
C ARG A 429 -2.36 1.04 -1.96
N HIS A 430 -1.52 2.07 -1.81
CA HIS A 430 -1.73 3.12 -0.83
C HIS A 430 -2.92 4.04 -1.17
N ILE A 431 -3.40 4.07 -2.41
CA ILE A 431 -4.53 4.91 -2.84
C ILE A 431 -5.82 4.11 -3.11
N LEU A 432 -5.86 2.81 -2.78
CA LEU A 432 -7.08 2.00 -2.87
C LEU A 432 -8.29 2.58 -2.13
N PRO A 433 -8.15 3.28 -0.97
CA PRO A 433 -9.27 3.93 -0.30
C PRO A 433 -10.08 4.90 -1.17
N MET A 434 -9.52 5.38 -2.29
CA MET A 434 -10.22 6.27 -3.22
C MET A 434 -11.27 5.54 -4.08
N TYR A 435 -10.95 4.34 -4.55
CA TYR A 435 -11.74 3.59 -5.55
C TYR A 435 -13.20 3.36 -5.17
N PRO A 436 -13.58 2.95 -3.94
CA PRO A 436 -14.98 2.71 -3.62
C PRO A 436 -15.83 4.00 -3.66
N PHE A 437 -15.27 5.15 -3.28
CA PHE A 437 -15.98 6.43 -3.40
C PHE A 437 -16.21 6.81 -4.86
N LEU A 438 -15.18 6.67 -5.69
CA LEU A 438 -15.24 6.95 -7.12
C LEU A 438 -16.21 6.01 -7.84
N ALA A 439 -16.23 4.71 -7.49
CA ALA A 439 -17.16 3.73 -8.05
C ALA A 439 -18.63 4.10 -7.75
N VAL A 440 -18.94 4.49 -6.51
CA VAL A 440 -20.30 4.93 -6.13
C VAL A 440 -20.69 6.23 -6.83
N LEU A 441 -19.75 7.18 -6.98
CA LEU A 441 -19.97 8.41 -7.73
C LEU A 441 -20.29 8.11 -9.21
N ILE A 442 -19.52 7.22 -9.84
CA ILE A 442 -19.73 6.79 -11.22
C ILE A 442 -21.09 6.11 -11.39
N GLY A 443 -21.46 5.17 -10.51
CA GLY A 443 -22.74 4.48 -10.60
C GLY A 443 -23.94 5.43 -10.48
N GLY A 444 -23.87 6.39 -9.56
CA GLY A 444 -24.86 7.46 -9.45
C GLY A 444 -24.94 8.35 -10.69
N ALA A 445 -23.79 8.75 -11.23
CA ALA A 445 -23.71 9.58 -12.43
C ALA A 445 -24.28 8.87 -13.67
N ALA A 446 -23.89 7.62 -13.91
CA ALA A 446 -24.38 6.82 -15.03
C ALA A 446 -25.92 6.78 -15.05
N VAL A 447 -26.53 6.37 -13.94
CA VAL A 447 -27.99 6.28 -13.83
C VAL A 447 -28.67 7.65 -13.96
N SER A 448 -28.07 8.72 -13.46
CA SER A 448 -28.61 10.07 -13.63
C SER A 448 -28.66 10.49 -15.10
N LEU A 449 -27.64 10.15 -15.90
CA LEU A 449 -27.58 10.44 -17.32
C LEU A 449 -28.54 9.57 -18.15
N TRP A 450 -28.79 8.33 -17.72
CA TRP A 450 -29.77 7.44 -18.39
C TRP A 450 -31.18 8.04 -18.41
N ARG A 451 -31.53 8.80 -17.36
CA ARG A 451 -32.80 9.52 -17.26
C ARG A 451 -32.88 10.72 -18.21
N VAL A 452 -31.73 11.29 -18.59
CA VAL A 452 -31.66 12.42 -19.52
C VAL A 452 -31.77 11.95 -20.96
N ARG A 453 -30.95 10.96 -21.35
CA ARG A 453 -30.96 10.36 -22.70
C ARG A 453 -30.61 8.87 -22.61
N ARG A 454 -31.45 8.01 -23.20
CA ARG A 454 -31.23 6.56 -23.22
C ARG A 454 -29.93 6.13 -23.92
N ALA A 455 -29.38 6.96 -24.82
CA ALA A 455 -28.08 6.71 -25.45
C ALA A 455 -26.94 6.50 -24.42
N TRP A 456 -27.02 7.18 -23.26
CA TRP A 456 -26.03 7.03 -22.20
C TRP A 456 -26.00 5.62 -21.60
N ILE A 457 -27.09 4.84 -21.69
CA ILE A 457 -27.11 3.44 -21.27
C ILE A 457 -26.04 2.66 -22.04
N PHE A 458 -26.07 2.75 -23.37
CA PHE A 458 -25.11 2.07 -24.24
C PHE A 458 -23.67 2.54 -23.98
N VAL A 459 -23.45 3.86 -23.89
CA VAL A 459 -22.12 4.43 -23.63
C VAL A 459 -21.55 3.90 -22.30
N THR A 460 -22.30 4.02 -21.21
CA THR A 460 -21.79 3.60 -19.89
C THR A 460 -21.66 2.09 -19.75
N LEU A 461 -22.54 1.29 -20.38
CA LEU A 461 -22.42 -0.16 -20.36
C LEU A 461 -21.27 -0.67 -21.24
N LEU A 462 -20.97 0.01 -22.35
CA LEU A 462 -19.79 -0.26 -23.16
C LEU A 462 -18.51 0.00 -22.38
N LEU A 463 -18.43 1.13 -21.67
CA LEU A 463 -17.27 1.46 -20.84
C LEU A 463 -17.14 0.53 -19.61
N LEU A 464 -18.26 0.14 -19.00
CA LEU A 464 -18.27 -0.89 -17.96
C LEU A 464 -17.81 -2.24 -18.53
N GLY A 465 -18.27 -2.61 -19.72
CA GLY A 465 -17.82 -3.80 -20.42
C GLY A 465 -16.31 -3.77 -20.70
N TRP A 466 -15.76 -2.63 -21.09
CA TRP A 466 -14.31 -2.46 -21.23
C TRP A 466 -13.60 -2.67 -19.89
N HIS A 467 -14.06 -2.04 -18.81
CA HIS A 467 -13.50 -2.26 -17.48
C HIS A 467 -13.47 -3.74 -17.07
N VAL A 468 -14.57 -4.47 -17.27
CA VAL A 468 -14.68 -5.92 -17.02
C VAL A 468 -13.72 -6.72 -17.91
N VAL A 469 -13.59 -6.37 -19.19
CA VAL A 469 -12.67 -7.03 -20.11
C VAL A 469 -11.21 -6.80 -19.71
N SER A 470 -10.84 -5.58 -19.30
CA SER A 470 -9.47 -5.30 -18.84
C SER A 470 -9.13 -6.13 -17.59
N ALA A 471 -10.05 -6.23 -16.63
CA ALA A 471 -9.83 -7.04 -15.42
C ALA A 471 -9.75 -8.53 -15.71
N THR A 472 -10.69 -9.07 -16.48
CA THR A 472 -10.69 -10.51 -16.83
C THR A 472 -9.46 -10.91 -17.66
N ARG A 473 -8.93 -10.01 -18.51
CA ARG A 473 -7.67 -10.24 -19.24
C ARG A 473 -6.42 -10.13 -18.38
N SER A 474 -6.52 -9.53 -17.21
CA SER A 474 -5.40 -9.41 -16.26
C SER A 474 -5.21 -10.67 -15.43
N ALA A 475 -6.22 -11.55 -15.38
CA ALA A 475 -6.12 -12.81 -14.69
C ALA A 475 -5.02 -13.69 -15.32
N PRO A 476 -4.22 -14.41 -14.52
CA PRO A 476 -4.25 -14.48 -13.05
C PRO A 476 -3.36 -13.44 -12.34
N ASN A 477 -2.63 -12.61 -13.09
CA ASN A 477 -1.65 -11.69 -12.53
C ASN A 477 -2.15 -10.24 -12.49
N TYR A 478 -3.13 -10.01 -11.62
CA TYR A 478 -3.73 -8.69 -11.46
C TYR A 478 -2.75 -7.65 -10.91
N LEU A 479 -1.74 -8.06 -10.13
CA LEU A 479 -0.79 -7.13 -9.51
C LEU A 479 -0.04 -6.32 -10.57
N ALA A 480 0.42 -6.96 -11.64
CA ALA A 480 1.13 -6.27 -12.71
C ALA A 480 0.21 -5.48 -13.65
N TYR A 481 -1.10 -5.43 -13.41
CA TYR A 481 -2.01 -4.74 -14.33
C TYR A 481 -1.63 -3.27 -14.55
N SER A 482 -1.43 -2.86 -15.79
CA SER A 482 -1.53 -1.47 -16.22
C SER A 482 -2.47 -1.40 -17.42
N ASN A 483 -3.03 -0.23 -17.67
CA ASN A 483 -3.97 -0.10 -18.77
C ASN A 483 -3.29 -0.09 -20.14
N GLU A 484 -4.12 -0.18 -21.17
CA GLU A 484 -3.69 -0.39 -22.55
C GLU A 484 -2.88 0.79 -23.12
N LEU A 485 -3.01 2.01 -22.57
CA LEU A 485 -2.19 3.16 -22.98
C LEU A 485 -0.72 3.01 -22.58
N PHE A 486 -0.43 2.20 -21.56
CA PHE A 486 0.93 1.92 -21.10
C PHE A 486 1.40 0.53 -21.54
N GLY A 487 0.73 -0.07 -22.52
CA GLY A 487 1.12 -1.35 -23.10
C GLY A 487 0.71 -2.58 -22.30
N GLY A 488 -0.20 -2.42 -21.33
CA GLY A 488 -0.76 -3.53 -20.55
C GLY A 488 0.22 -4.14 -19.53
N PRO A 489 -0.19 -5.23 -18.84
CA PRO A 489 0.59 -5.86 -17.78
C PRO A 489 2.05 -6.15 -18.14
N ALA A 490 2.29 -6.62 -19.37
CA ALA A 490 3.62 -6.94 -19.89
C ALA A 490 4.62 -5.76 -19.90
N ASN A 491 4.15 -4.51 -19.83
CA ASN A 491 4.99 -3.31 -19.86
C ASN A 491 4.99 -2.50 -18.56
N THR A 492 4.28 -2.95 -17.53
CA THR A 492 4.14 -2.19 -16.27
C THR A 492 5.49 -1.87 -15.63
N HIS A 493 6.43 -2.84 -15.64
CA HIS A 493 7.81 -2.68 -15.15
C HIS A 493 8.60 -1.51 -15.77
N LYS A 494 8.19 -1.00 -16.94
CA LYS A 494 8.83 0.16 -17.59
C LYS A 494 8.39 1.48 -16.99
N TYR A 495 7.24 1.50 -16.32
CA TYR A 495 6.61 2.70 -15.79
C TYR A 495 6.52 2.70 -14.27
N LEU A 496 6.31 1.53 -13.66
CA LEU A 496 6.12 1.31 -12.24
C LEU A 496 6.78 -0.01 -11.83
N THR A 497 7.20 -0.10 -10.59
CA THR A 497 7.84 -1.30 -10.02
C THR A 497 7.33 -1.55 -8.59
N ASP A 498 7.96 -2.46 -7.84
CA ASP A 498 7.56 -2.83 -6.47
C ASP A 498 6.16 -3.47 -6.48
N SER A 499 5.34 -3.19 -5.46
CA SER A 499 3.95 -3.62 -5.32
C SER A 499 2.99 -3.12 -6.41
N ASN A 500 3.50 -2.55 -7.51
CA ASN A 500 2.76 -2.33 -8.76
C ASN A 500 2.99 -3.39 -9.83
N THR A 501 4.02 -4.22 -9.73
CA THR A 501 4.44 -5.16 -10.79
C THR A 501 4.74 -6.55 -10.22
N ASP A 502 5.67 -6.62 -9.28
CA ASP A 502 6.09 -7.86 -8.64
C ASP A 502 6.43 -7.61 -7.18
N TRP A 503 5.87 -8.44 -6.31
CA TRP A 503 5.99 -8.26 -4.88
C TRP A 503 6.18 -9.61 -4.15
N GLY A 504 6.57 -10.64 -4.90
CA GLY A 504 6.86 -11.99 -4.41
C GLY A 504 5.89 -13.07 -4.90
N GLN A 505 4.81 -12.71 -5.60
CA GLN A 505 3.66 -13.59 -5.87
C GLN A 505 3.88 -14.69 -6.94
N GLN A 506 5.04 -14.75 -7.61
CA GLN A 506 5.22 -15.58 -8.81
C GLN A 506 5.86 -16.97 -8.60
N LEU A 507 6.28 -17.37 -7.39
CA LEU A 507 7.14 -18.55 -7.20
C LEU A 507 6.50 -19.87 -7.65
N ILE A 508 5.17 -20.00 -7.53
CA ILE A 508 4.43 -21.18 -8.05
C ILE A 508 4.57 -21.26 -9.58
N SER A 509 4.37 -20.14 -10.27
CA SER A 509 4.50 -20.05 -11.73
C SER A 509 5.94 -20.20 -12.19
N VAL A 510 6.92 -19.71 -11.42
CA VAL A 510 8.35 -19.92 -11.68
C VAL A 510 8.69 -21.40 -11.60
N ARG A 511 8.28 -22.11 -10.54
CA ARG A 511 8.53 -23.56 -10.45
C ARG A 511 7.93 -24.31 -11.63
N LYS A 512 6.68 -24.00 -11.97
CA LYS A 512 6.00 -24.60 -13.13
C LYS A 512 6.74 -24.34 -14.44
N TYR A 513 7.26 -23.13 -14.64
CA TYR A 513 8.03 -22.78 -15.83
C TYR A 513 9.30 -23.61 -15.95
N LEU A 514 10.05 -23.77 -14.85
CA LEU A 514 11.28 -24.55 -14.82
C LEU A 514 11.01 -26.03 -15.15
N ASP A 515 9.92 -26.59 -14.61
CA ASP A 515 9.48 -27.96 -14.90
C ASP A 515 9.11 -28.17 -16.37
N GLN A 516 8.39 -27.21 -16.96
CA GLN A 516 7.96 -27.29 -18.36
C GLN A 516 9.11 -27.20 -19.36
N HIS A 517 10.23 -26.60 -18.95
CA HIS A 517 11.40 -26.38 -19.80
C HIS A 517 12.62 -27.23 -19.42
N ASP A 518 12.45 -28.18 -18.49
CA ASP A 518 13.51 -29.09 -18.02
C ASP A 518 14.75 -28.35 -17.48
N ILE A 519 14.53 -27.26 -16.73
CA ILE A 519 15.60 -26.42 -16.19
C ILE A 519 15.90 -26.85 -14.75
N HIS A 520 17.06 -27.48 -14.57
CA HIS A 520 17.53 -27.95 -13.26
C HIS A 520 18.67 -27.13 -12.64
N ASP A 521 19.31 -26.26 -13.43
CA ASP A 521 20.36 -25.33 -12.97
C ASP A 521 20.12 -23.95 -13.60
N CYS A 522 20.07 -22.93 -12.75
CA CYS A 522 19.71 -21.57 -13.13
C CYS A 522 20.23 -20.57 -12.10
N TRP A 523 20.21 -19.29 -12.46
CA TRP A 523 20.42 -18.18 -11.53
C TRP A 523 19.12 -17.41 -11.34
N PHE A 524 18.86 -16.91 -10.14
CA PHE A 524 17.65 -16.15 -9.85
C PHE A 524 17.94 -14.93 -8.96
N GLY A 525 17.80 -13.73 -9.54
CA GLY A 525 17.68 -12.48 -8.80
C GLY A 525 16.22 -12.19 -8.53
N TYR A 526 15.77 -12.46 -7.30
CA TYR A 526 14.37 -12.32 -6.93
C TYR A 526 14.20 -11.32 -5.79
N PHE A 527 13.33 -10.33 -5.99
CA PHE A 527 13.09 -9.22 -5.05
C PHE A 527 12.97 -9.68 -3.60
N VAL A 528 12.14 -10.69 -3.32
CA VAL A 528 11.83 -11.07 -1.93
C VAL A 528 12.84 -12.03 -1.27
N GLN A 529 13.91 -12.46 -1.96
CA GLN A 529 14.94 -13.32 -1.36
C GLN A 529 15.85 -12.47 -0.44
N PRO A 530 16.20 -12.93 0.79
CA PRO A 530 15.93 -14.23 1.42
C PRO A 530 14.72 -14.30 2.36
N SER A 531 13.98 -13.21 2.53
CA SER A 531 12.82 -13.15 3.43
C SER A 531 11.75 -14.18 3.04
N ILE A 532 11.53 -14.38 1.74
CA ILE A 532 10.79 -15.51 1.20
C ILE A 532 11.76 -16.36 0.38
N ASP A 533 12.07 -17.56 0.89
CA ASP A 533 13.01 -18.44 0.26
C ASP A 533 12.37 -19.27 -0.84
N TYR A 534 12.75 -18.97 -2.08
CA TYR A 534 12.24 -19.70 -3.24
C TYR A 534 12.64 -21.18 -3.26
N HIS A 535 13.67 -21.59 -2.53
CA HIS A 535 14.02 -23.01 -2.41
C HIS A 535 12.93 -23.81 -1.68
N ALA A 536 12.13 -23.16 -0.82
CA ALA A 536 10.96 -23.80 -0.19
C ALA A 536 9.87 -24.17 -1.21
N TYR A 537 9.89 -23.58 -2.41
CA TYR A 537 9.02 -23.91 -3.55
C TYR A 537 9.67 -24.95 -4.49
N GLY A 538 10.81 -25.52 -4.12
CA GLY A 538 11.56 -26.46 -4.95
C GLY A 538 12.25 -25.80 -6.14
N ILE A 539 12.52 -24.50 -6.11
CA ILE A 539 13.25 -23.81 -7.18
C ILE A 539 14.76 -24.06 -6.98
N PRO A 540 15.46 -24.71 -7.93
CA PRO A 540 16.86 -25.13 -7.78
C PRO A 540 17.87 -24.02 -8.14
N CYS A 541 17.40 -22.80 -8.45
CA CYS A 541 18.28 -21.74 -8.92
C CYS A 541 19.21 -21.22 -7.83
N ARG A 542 20.42 -20.81 -8.22
CA ARG A 542 21.38 -20.13 -7.35
C ARG A 542 21.01 -18.65 -7.22
N PRO A 543 21.20 -18.02 -6.04
CA PRO A 543 20.84 -16.62 -5.84
C PRO A 543 21.79 -15.68 -6.60
N LEU A 544 21.23 -14.56 -7.05
CA LEU A 544 21.99 -13.35 -7.40
C LEU A 544 21.80 -12.29 -6.30
N PRO A 545 22.81 -11.45 -6.02
CA PRO A 545 22.73 -10.45 -4.96
C PRO A 545 21.71 -9.36 -5.32
N THR A 546 20.71 -9.18 -4.46
CA THR A 546 19.67 -8.15 -4.53
C THR A 546 19.84 -7.11 -3.43
N ALA A 547 19.08 -6.01 -3.48
CA ALA A 547 19.06 -5.04 -2.38
C ALA A 547 18.60 -5.68 -1.06
N ASN A 548 17.66 -6.62 -1.11
CA ASN A 548 17.21 -7.36 0.08
C ASN A 548 18.26 -8.32 0.64
N SER A 549 19.08 -8.95 -0.22
CA SER A 549 20.25 -9.70 0.27
C SER A 549 21.27 -8.78 0.94
N MET A 550 21.37 -7.50 0.54
CA MET A 550 22.22 -6.53 1.23
C MET A 550 21.59 -6.08 2.57
N TRP A 551 20.30 -5.75 2.59
CA TRP A 551 19.61 -5.27 3.80
C TRP A 551 19.55 -6.33 4.90
N THR A 552 19.45 -7.60 4.53
CA THR A 552 19.44 -8.73 5.47
C THR A 552 20.84 -9.26 5.78
N ASP A 553 21.87 -8.54 5.34
CA ASP A 553 23.26 -8.95 5.44
C ASP A 553 23.43 -10.40 4.99
N GLN A 554 22.92 -10.83 3.83
CA GLN A 554 23.12 -12.17 3.28
C GLN A 554 24.28 -12.17 2.28
N GLN A 555 25.29 -13.02 2.52
CA GLN A 555 26.37 -13.22 1.55
C GLN A 555 25.89 -14.02 0.34
N VAL A 556 26.08 -13.48 -0.85
CA VAL A 556 25.82 -14.15 -2.12
C VAL A 556 27.05 -14.00 -3.01
N ASP A 557 27.75 -15.11 -3.26
CA ASP A 557 28.93 -15.13 -4.10
C ASP A 557 28.55 -15.52 -5.54
N VAL A 558 28.93 -14.67 -6.50
CA VAL A 558 28.64 -14.87 -7.92
C VAL A 558 29.96 -14.84 -8.71
N PRO A 559 30.19 -15.76 -9.65
CA PRO A 559 31.33 -15.68 -10.57
C PRO A 559 31.27 -14.41 -11.44
N ALA A 560 32.42 -13.96 -11.97
CA ALA A 560 32.46 -12.81 -12.89
C ALA A 560 31.75 -13.05 -14.23
N SER A 561 31.48 -14.31 -14.58
CA SER A 561 30.60 -14.67 -15.68
C SER A 561 29.79 -15.92 -15.33
N ILE A 562 28.50 -15.88 -15.67
CA ILE A 562 27.58 -17.00 -15.53
C ILE A 562 27.04 -17.39 -16.90
N SER A 563 26.73 -18.68 -17.07
CA SER A 563 26.11 -19.20 -18.29
C SER A 563 24.86 -20.02 -17.95
N GLY A 564 23.92 -20.09 -18.90
CA GLY A 564 22.69 -20.87 -18.76
C GLY A 564 21.45 -19.99 -18.64
N THR A 565 20.47 -20.47 -17.89
CA THR A 565 19.21 -19.73 -17.65
C THR A 565 19.36 -18.79 -16.46
N VAL A 566 18.99 -17.53 -16.65
CA VAL A 566 18.94 -16.51 -15.59
C VAL A 566 17.53 -15.95 -15.50
N LEU A 567 16.99 -15.90 -14.29
CA LEU A 567 15.71 -15.29 -13.98
C LEU A 567 15.95 -14.01 -13.18
N VAL A 568 15.23 -12.94 -13.50
CA VAL A 568 15.30 -11.67 -12.77
C VAL A 568 13.89 -11.11 -12.59
N SER A 569 13.50 -10.81 -11.35
CA SER A 569 12.20 -10.17 -11.09
C SER A 569 12.17 -8.71 -11.53
N ALA A 570 11.01 -8.13 -11.81
CA ALA A 570 10.89 -6.76 -12.32
C ALA A 570 11.43 -5.70 -11.34
N ALA A 571 11.12 -5.82 -10.06
CA ALA A 571 11.64 -5.00 -8.98
C ALA A 571 13.17 -5.03 -8.94
N THR A 572 13.76 -6.23 -9.02
CA THR A 572 15.21 -6.40 -9.09
C THR A 572 15.81 -5.85 -10.40
N LEU A 573 15.15 -6.07 -11.55
CA LEU A 573 15.63 -5.66 -12.86
C LEU A 573 15.71 -4.13 -12.99
N THR A 574 14.70 -3.41 -12.50
CA THR A 574 14.68 -1.94 -12.52
C THR A 574 15.76 -1.31 -11.65
N GLY A 575 16.29 -2.06 -10.68
CA GLY A 575 17.34 -1.58 -9.78
C GLY A 575 16.90 -0.48 -8.81
N TYR A 576 15.59 -0.22 -8.70
CA TYR A 576 15.08 0.92 -7.93
C TYR A 576 15.43 0.86 -6.45
N GLU A 577 15.46 -0.33 -5.84
CA GLU A 577 15.79 -0.53 -4.42
C GLU A 577 17.18 -0.02 -4.05
N PHE A 578 18.08 0.09 -5.03
CA PHE A 578 19.42 0.63 -4.80
C PHE A 578 19.47 2.17 -4.79
N GLY A 579 18.35 2.86 -5.07
CA GLY A 579 18.28 4.33 -5.10
C GLY A 579 18.86 4.97 -6.37
N SER A 580 19.56 4.20 -7.20
CA SER A 580 20.07 4.60 -8.51
C SER A 580 20.30 3.36 -9.38
N SER A 581 20.03 3.46 -10.68
CA SER A 581 20.36 2.38 -11.63
C SER A 581 21.86 2.07 -11.66
N ILE A 582 22.72 3.07 -11.39
CA ILE A 582 24.18 2.91 -11.32
C ILE A 582 24.62 1.98 -10.18
N LEU A 583 23.82 1.90 -9.11
CA LEU A 583 24.12 1.07 -7.96
C LEU A 583 23.63 -0.37 -8.14
N SER A 584 22.80 -0.64 -9.14
CA SER A 584 22.26 -1.98 -9.37
C SER A 584 23.28 -2.93 -10.00
N PRO A 585 23.52 -4.13 -9.43
CA PRO A 585 24.33 -5.16 -10.09
C PRO A 585 23.61 -5.79 -11.30
N PHE A 586 22.36 -5.44 -11.57
CA PHE A 586 21.54 -5.97 -12.67
C PHE A 586 21.58 -5.13 -13.95
N GLN A 587 22.39 -4.08 -14.02
CA GLN A 587 22.61 -3.30 -15.25
C GLN A 587 22.84 -4.14 -16.51
N PRO A 588 23.61 -5.27 -16.48
CA PRO A 588 23.81 -6.08 -17.67
C PRO A 588 22.52 -6.68 -18.25
N PHE A 589 21.45 -6.77 -17.45
CA PHE A 589 20.16 -7.31 -17.87
C PHE A 589 19.17 -6.23 -18.31
N MET A 590 19.32 -4.97 -17.89
CA MET A 590 18.36 -3.89 -18.14
C MET A 590 18.10 -3.62 -19.64
N ASN A 591 19.13 -3.79 -20.48
CA ASN A 591 19.04 -3.54 -21.92
C ASN A 591 19.01 -4.81 -22.77
N VAL A 592 18.98 -5.98 -22.13
CA VAL A 592 18.90 -7.27 -22.83
C VAL A 592 17.43 -7.61 -22.98
N ARG A 593 17.03 -8.02 -24.19
CA ARG A 593 15.67 -8.51 -24.40
C ARG A 593 15.55 -9.91 -23.75
N PRO A 594 14.61 -10.11 -22.82
CA PRO A 594 14.38 -11.44 -22.26
C PRO A 594 13.85 -12.40 -23.34
N VAL A 595 14.20 -13.67 -23.22
CA VAL A 595 13.69 -14.73 -24.12
C VAL A 595 12.27 -15.14 -23.76
N ASP A 596 11.86 -14.90 -22.52
CA ASP A 596 10.53 -15.21 -22.01
C ASP A 596 10.18 -14.37 -20.76
N THR A 597 8.92 -14.40 -20.36
CA THR A 597 8.39 -13.71 -19.18
C THR A 597 7.38 -14.58 -18.44
N ILE A 598 7.52 -14.68 -17.11
CA ILE A 598 6.63 -15.45 -16.24
C ILE A 598 5.78 -14.46 -15.44
N ASP A 599 4.45 -14.58 -15.58
CA ASP A 599 3.44 -13.74 -14.91
C ASP A 599 3.84 -12.24 -14.91
N ASP A 600 4.20 -11.69 -16.08
CA ASP A 600 4.54 -10.28 -16.35
C ASP A 600 5.55 -9.60 -15.39
N GLY A 601 6.26 -10.37 -14.57
CA GLY A 601 7.07 -9.84 -13.46
C GLY A 601 8.35 -10.61 -13.18
N VAL A 602 8.59 -11.73 -13.86
CA VAL A 602 9.89 -12.43 -13.84
C VAL A 602 10.38 -12.65 -15.27
N PHE A 603 11.55 -12.10 -15.57
CA PHE A 603 12.16 -12.12 -16.89
C PHE A 603 13.15 -13.27 -17.01
N VAL A 604 13.06 -14.04 -18.09
CA VAL A 604 13.93 -15.18 -18.37
C VAL A 604 14.94 -14.79 -19.43
N TYR A 605 16.21 -15.06 -19.15
CA TYR A 605 17.34 -14.85 -20.05
C TYR A 605 18.08 -16.18 -20.25
N ARG A 606 18.68 -16.36 -21.43
CA ARG A 606 19.48 -17.54 -21.76
C ARG A 606 20.75 -17.12 -22.50
N GLY A 607 21.90 -17.57 -22.03
CA GLY A 607 23.19 -17.27 -22.66
C GLY A 607 24.31 -17.18 -21.63
N THR A 608 25.37 -16.47 -22.00
CA THR A 608 26.49 -16.16 -21.12
C THR A 608 26.47 -14.67 -20.82
N PHE A 609 26.48 -14.33 -19.52
CA PHE A 609 26.38 -12.96 -19.04
C PHE A 609 27.64 -12.57 -18.29
N ASN A 610 28.07 -11.32 -18.48
CA ASN A 610 29.08 -10.71 -17.64
C ASN A 610 28.41 -10.27 -16.34
N THR A 611 28.78 -10.91 -15.24
CA THR A 611 28.29 -10.66 -13.88
C THR A 611 29.39 -10.11 -12.99
N SER A 612 30.37 -9.41 -13.55
CA SER A 612 31.44 -8.75 -12.77
C SER A 612 30.88 -7.79 -11.72
N LEU A 613 29.80 -7.06 -12.03
CA LEU A 613 29.11 -6.22 -11.05
C LEU A 613 28.52 -7.03 -9.89
N SER A 614 27.78 -8.11 -10.16
CA SER A 614 27.25 -9.01 -9.13
C SER A 614 28.36 -9.69 -8.32
N SER A 615 29.45 -10.07 -8.98
CA SER A 615 30.63 -10.68 -8.36
C SER A 615 31.32 -9.70 -7.40
N ALA A 616 31.62 -8.49 -7.86
CA ALA A 616 32.19 -7.42 -7.06
C ALA A 616 31.24 -7.01 -5.91
N PHE A 617 29.93 -7.05 -6.13
CA PHE A 617 28.94 -6.79 -5.09
C PHE A 617 29.02 -7.79 -3.94
N GLY A 618 29.23 -9.09 -4.22
CA GLY A 618 29.46 -10.09 -3.18
C GLY A 618 30.68 -9.77 -2.30
N TYR A 619 31.78 -9.29 -2.90
CA TYR A 619 32.95 -8.83 -2.15
C TYR A 619 32.68 -7.54 -1.35
N PHE A 620 31.88 -6.62 -1.89
CA PHE A 620 31.40 -5.45 -1.14
C PHE A 620 30.63 -5.87 0.12
N THR A 621 29.66 -6.79 0.03
CA THR A 621 28.91 -7.28 1.20
C THR A 621 29.83 -7.92 2.23
N ARG A 622 30.84 -8.67 1.79
CA ARG A 622 31.86 -9.27 2.66
C ARG A 622 32.69 -8.21 3.38
N ALA A 623 33.12 -7.18 2.66
CA ALA A 623 33.87 -6.05 3.25
C ALA A 623 33.03 -5.29 4.28
N THR A 624 31.77 -4.99 3.97
CA THR A 624 30.85 -4.31 4.89
C THR A 624 30.64 -5.11 6.18
N ARG A 625 30.40 -6.43 6.07
CA ARG A 625 30.26 -7.30 7.25
C ARG A 625 31.56 -7.36 8.07
N ALA A 626 32.71 -7.50 7.43
CA ALA A 626 34.00 -7.53 8.13
C ALA A 626 34.27 -6.22 8.86
N LEU A 627 33.96 -5.08 8.23
CA LEU A 627 34.11 -3.76 8.85
C LEU A 627 33.14 -3.59 10.04
N ALA A 628 31.87 -4.02 9.90
CA ALA A 628 30.90 -4.02 10.98
C ALA A 628 31.29 -4.95 12.15
N ALA A 629 32.01 -6.05 11.86
CA ALA A 629 32.61 -6.94 12.85
C ALA A 629 33.93 -6.41 13.44
N ASN A 630 34.30 -5.16 13.13
CA ASN A 630 35.53 -4.51 13.57
C ASN A 630 36.81 -5.28 13.14
N GLN A 631 36.81 -5.81 11.91
CA GLN A 631 37.93 -6.54 11.28
C GLN A 631 38.41 -5.79 10.01
N PRO A 632 39.07 -4.63 10.16
CA PRO A 632 39.36 -3.74 9.05
C PRO A 632 40.37 -4.31 8.04
N GLU A 633 41.30 -5.18 8.44
CA GLU A 633 42.23 -5.83 7.50
C GLU A 633 41.53 -6.84 6.58
N ALA A 634 40.60 -7.61 7.14
CA ALA A 634 39.77 -8.54 6.37
C ALA A 634 38.82 -7.77 5.43
N ALA A 635 38.26 -6.66 5.92
CA ALA A 635 37.45 -5.75 5.12
C ALA A 635 38.27 -5.17 3.96
N LEU A 636 39.54 -4.81 4.19
CA LEU A 636 40.40 -4.19 3.18
C LEU A 636 40.64 -5.16 2.03
N HIS A 637 41.02 -6.40 2.34
CA HIS A 637 41.23 -7.43 1.32
C HIS A 637 39.97 -7.67 0.48
N ALA A 638 38.80 -7.75 1.11
CA ALA A 638 37.53 -7.91 0.38
C ALA A 638 37.18 -6.66 -0.46
N ALA A 639 37.41 -5.45 0.05
CA ALA A 639 37.15 -4.21 -0.67
C ALA A 639 38.09 -4.04 -1.88
N GLU A 640 39.37 -4.37 -1.73
CA GLU A 640 40.35 -4.40 -2.82
C GLU A 640 39.94 -5.41 -3.91
N GLN A 641 39.43 -6.59 -3.53
CA GLN A 641 38.90 -7.56 -4.49
C GLN A 641 37.67 -7.04 -5.24
N ALA A 642 36.74 -6.37 -4.55
CA ALA A 642 35.57 -5.76 -5.19
C ALA A 642 35.99 -4.74 -6.26
N VAL A 643 36.92 -3.84 -5.91
CA VAL A 643 37.44 -2.81 -6.82
C VAL A 643 38.32 -3.39 -7.93
N ALA A 644 39.05 -4.47 -7.67
CA ALA A 644 39.85 -5.16 -8.67
C ALA A 644 38.97 -5.85 -9.74
N ILE A 645 37.84 -6.43 -9.34
CA ILE A 645 36.88 -7.02 -10.27
C ILE A 645 36.17 -5.94 -11.09
N ASN A 646 35.73 -4.87 -10.42
CA ASN A 646 35.09 -3.75 -11.10
C ASN A 646 35.43 -2.41 -10.43
N PRO A 647 36.35 -1.61 -11.03
CA PRO A 647 36.74 -0.34 -10.45
C PRO A 647 35.65 0.75 -10.54
N ASP A 648 34.66 0.55 -11.42
CA ASP A 648 33.49 1.43 -11.57
C ASP A 648 32.36 1.10 -10.58
N LEU A 649 32.50 0.05 -9.75
CA LEU A 649 31.52 -0.25 -8.70
C LEU A 649 31.60 0.81 -7.60
N MET A 650 30.61 1.69 -7.56
CA MET A 650 30.54 2.80 -6.60
C MET A 650 30.58 2.32 -5.15
N GLN A 651 29.78 1.31 -4.80
CA GLN A 651 29.77 0.73 -3.46
C GLN A 651 31.12 0.13 -3.06
N GLY A 652 31.85 -0.46 -4.03
CA GLY A 652 33.20 -0.97 -3.84
C GLY A 652 34.21 0.13 -3.50
N GLN A 653 34.14 1.27 -4.21
CA GLN A 653 34.98 2.44 -3.90
C GLN A 653 34.65 3.04 -2.53
N VAL A 654 33.37 3.12 -2.18
CA VAL A 654 32.92 3.64 -0.88
C VAL A 654 33.43 2.76 0.25
N ILE A 655 33.21 1.44 0.20
CA ILE A 655 33.64 0.54 1.28
C ILE A 655 35.18 0.46 1.39
N LEU A 656 35.90 0.57 0.28
CA LEU A 656 37.36 0.66 0.28
C LEU A 656 37.82 1.93 1.00
N GLY A 657 37.20 3.08 0.70
CA GLY A 657 37.48 4.34 1.39
C GLY A 657 37.16 4.27 2.88
N ASP A 658 36.00 3.73 3.25
CA ASP A 658 35.57 3.56 4.65
C ASP A 658 36.54 2.67 5.43
N THR A 659 36.99 1.58 4.81
CA THR A 659 37.94 0.65 5.42
C THR A 659 39.34 1.26 5.57
N LEU A 660 39.83 1.97 4.55
CA LEU A 660 41.12 2.66 4.61
C LEU A 660 41.11 3.76 5.69
N ALA A 661 40.01 4.49 5.83
CA ALA A 661 39.84 5.48 6.90
C ALA A 661 39.87 4.82 8.29
N ALA A 662 39.20 3.66 8.45
CA ALA A 662 39.25 2.89 9.69
C ALA A 662 40.67 2.38 10.04
N LEU A 663 41.54 2.22 9.04
CA LEU A 663 42.96 1.88 9.18
C LEU A 663 43.88 3.11 9.27
N HIS A 664 43.33 4.32 9.39
CA HIS A 664 44.08 5.58 9.41
C HIS A 664 44.94 5.83 8.15
N ARG A 665 44.51 5.31 6.99
CA ARG A 665 45.16 5.49 5.67
C ARG A 665 44.45 6.56 4.85
N ASP A 666 44.37 7.77 5.41
CA ASP A 666 43.47 8.84 4.94
C ASP A 666 43.74 9.30 3.51
N ARG A 667 45.02 9.37 3.07
CA ARG A 667 45.36 9.73 1.68
C ARG A 667 44.81 8.73 0.67
N GLU A 668 44.88 7.44 1.00
CA GLU A 668 44.37 6.38 0.12
C GLU A 668 42.84 6.31 0.16
N SER A 669 42.26 6.54 1.35
CA SER A 669 40.80 6.70 1.51
C SER A 669 40.27 7.83 0.62
N ALA A 670 40.94 8.99 0.59
CA ALA A 670 40.57 10.10 -0.27
C ALA A 670 40.61 9.76 -1.76
N VAL A 671 41.56 8.92 -2.21
CA VAL A 671 41.61 8.45 -3.61
C VAL A 671 40.37 7.62 -3.94
N ALA A 672 39.97 6.70 -3.05
CA ALA A 672 38.78 5.87 -3.25
C ALA A 672 37.50 6.72 -3.27
N TYR A 673 37.33 7.66 -2.33
CA TYR A 673 36.17 8.58 -2.34
C TYR A 673 36.12 9.49 -3.56
N ASN A 674 37.26 10.00 -4.04
CA ASN A 674 37.29 10.81 -5.26
C ASN A 674 36.88 10.00 -6.50
N LYS A 675 37.24 8.71 -6.58
CA LYS A 675 36.71 7.82 -7.63
C LYS A 675 35.20 7.63 -7.50
N ALA A 676 34.70 7.40 -6.28
CA ALA A 676 33.26 7.32 -6.02
C ALA A 676 32.52 8.62 -6.42
N LEU A 677 33.15 9.79 -6.21
CA LEU A 677 32.60 11.09 -6.61
C LEU A 677 32.44 11.20 -8.13
N VAL A 678 33.43 10.76 -8.90
CA VAL A 678 33.34 10.70 -10.37
C VAL A 678 32.20 9.79 -10.82
N ILE A 679 32.02 8.64 -10.16
CA ILE A 679 30.92 7.73 -10.48
C ILE A 679 29.56 8.38 -10.14
N ALA A 680 29.45 9.03 -8.97
CA ALA A 680 28.24 9.71 -8.51
C ALA A 680 27.77 10.83 -9.47
N GLN A 681 28.69 11.47 -10.20
CA GLN A 681 28.34 12.48 -11.20
C GLN A 681 27.43 11.97 -12.33
N ARG A 682 27.45 10.66 -12.59
CA ARG A 682 26.66 9.96 -13.62
C ARG A 682 25.25 9.56 -13.15
N MET A 683 24.98 9.61 -11.84
CA MET A 683 23.71 9.16 -11.26
C MET A 683 22.53 10.05 -11.63
N GLU A 684 21.32 9.52 -11.43
CA GLU A 684 20.07 10.25 -11.54
C GLU A 684 20.08 11.48 -10.61
N PRO A 685 19.42 12.60 -10.97
CA PRO A 685 19.59 13.89 -10.29
C PRO A 685 19.40 13.86 -8.77
N SER A 686 18.38 13.13 -8.27
CA SER A 686 18.13 13.00 -6.83
C SER A 686 19.25 12.21 -6.14
N ALA A 687 19.65 11.07 -6.71
CA ALA A 687 20.70 10.22 -6.14
C ALA A 687 22.06 10.92 -6.17
N LYS A 688 22.35 11.63 -7.26
CA LYS A 688 23.57 12.43 -7.43
C LYS A 688 23.73 13.46 -6.32
N ALA A 689 22.68 14.19 -5.99
CA ALA A 689 22.72 15.20 -4.93
C ALA A 689 23.05 14.57 -3.56
N ASP A 690 22.35 13.49 -3.22
CA ASP A 690 22.54 12.78 -1.95
C ASP A 690 23.95 12.20 -1.83
N TRP A 691 24.40 11.45 -2.85
CA TRP A 691 25.70 10.79 -2.82
C TRP A 691 26.88 11.76 -2.87
N ILE A 692 26.80 12.86 -3.62
CA ILE A 692 27.84 13.90 -3.61
C ILE A 692 27.95 14.52 -2.22
N SER A 693 26.81 14.82 -1.57
CA SER A 693 26.79 15.33 -0.20
C SER A 693 27.46 14.33 0.77
N THR A 694 27.03 13.07 0.74
CA THR A 694 27.61 11.99 1.58
C THR A 694 29.11 11.84 1.38
N LEU A 695 29.60 11.84 0.14
CA LEU A 695 31.01 11.69 -0.18
C LEU A 695 31.85 12.91 0.26
N HIS A 696 31.30 14.12 0.14
CA HIS A 696 31.97 15.32 0.67
C HIS A 696 32.08 15.29 2.20
N THR A 697 31.04 14.85 2.90
CA THR A 697 31.09 14.65 4.36
C THR A 697 32.19 13.65 4.72
N LYS A 698 32.25 12.49 4.04
CA LYS A 698 33.30 11.48 4.26
C LYS A 698 34.70 12.03 3.99
N LEU A 699 34.91 12.77 2.89
CA LEU A 699 36.18 13.43 2.57
C LEU A 699 36.60 14.46 3.62
N SER A 700 35.65 15.25 4.15
CA SER A 700 35.94 16.26 5.17
C SER A 700 36.31 15.69 6.53
N ALA A 701 35.99 14.42 6.78
CA ALA A 701 36.31 13.73 8.03
C ALA A 701 37.74 13.16 8.06
N LEU A 702 38.45 13.16 6.93
CA LEU A 702 39.82 12.65 6.82
C LEU A 702 40.85 13.68 7.32
N HIS A 703 41.93 13.21 7.95
CA HIS A 703 43.07 14.02 8.38
C HIS A 703 44.15 14.07 7.28
N LEU A 704 43.87 14.84 6.23
CA LEU A 704 44.72 14.94 5.03
C LEU A 704 45.90 15.90 5.14
#